data_AF-A0A0F8U4A5-F1
#
_entry.id   AF-A0A0F8U4A5-F1
#
_cell.length_a   1.000
_cell.length_b   1.000
_cell.length_c   1.000
_cell.angle_alpha   90.00
_cell.angle_beta   90.00
_cell.angle_gamma   90.00
#
_symmetry.space_group_name_H-M   'P 1'
#
loop_
_entity.id
_entity.type
_entity.pdbx_description
1 polymer ?
#
loop_
_entity_poly.entity_id
_entity_poly.type
_entity_poly.pdbx_seq_one_letter_code
_entity_poly.pdbx_strand_id
1 'polypeptide(L)'
;MSLQQEPPASIPKEQPGEVRFDLDPRTVAQDDSTTIQGIPLGLGSQEREPALPDSPVFVAGDKEISRASDTASPSTPSQAANHAKSGSDLLRRLSLSQAPPLRASDIRAQHPNLNLTGRIISAASCIPYKLYYRPGGEWELKPRPGTSALFDSFAYLGSDESTWSHTLVGWTGEVEPLLEESVPLPVNTQANSPPTLGSTSRPLNKGSSPVPVDLSQQHPSHAFPEGVTVSPDDRQQLDGQLNSSRYGRIVPVWLSAESETPEETILLEDQGRWRRYAERELYPLLHYKQHGPTDGRFERESWADYVRMNRSFADRIIREYNDGDIVWIHDYHLFLLPSMLRQQIPNIYIGFFLHAPFPSSEFMRCLAKRKEVLTGVLGANMIGFQTFSYSRHFSSCCTRVLGFDSNSAGVDAYGAHVAVDVFPIGIDASAIQRIAFGGAGIEKAVAGLRKLYAGKKIIVGRDRLDSVRGVAQKLQAFEVFLERFPEWRDKVVLIQVTSPTSVEEEKEENKIASQISNLVSTINGRFGSLSFSPVKYYPQYLSQHEYFALLRVADVGLITTVRDGMNTTSLEYIICQQNNHSPLILSEFSGTAGTLSSAIHINPWDTVGVAMAINKALTMPYLDKKSQHLMLYKHVTTNTVSAWSQQFINRLVTNLSSFDQSVATPALDKAKLVKQYRRARKRLFMFDYDGTLTPIVKDPQAAIPSDRVLRTLKSLAADPRNAVWIISGRDQAFLDEWMGHIPELGLSAEHGCFIRMPRSDDWENLAEQSNMAWQKEVMDTFQHFTERTQGSFIERKRVALTWHYRRADPEYGAFQARECRKQLENTVGKKWDVEVMAGKANLEVRPTFVNKGFIATRLVNEYGNGKAPEFVLCLGDDFTDEDMFRALQNSNLPPDHVFSVTVGASSKQTAASWHLLEPSDVIEAISILNSSSSQEY
;
A
#
# COMPACT_ATOMS: atom_id res chain seq x y z
N MET A 1 -28.88 35.91 40.41
CA MET A 1 -28.21 37.22 40.58
C MET A 1 -27.74 37.69 39.22
N SER A 2 -27.53 39.00 39.06
CA SER A 2 -27.33 39.66 37.76
C SER A 2 -26.02 40.43 37.73
N LEU A 3 -25.50 40.69 36.52
CA LEU A 3 -24.34 41.57 36.23
C LEU A 3 -22.99 40.96 36.69
N GLN A 4 -21.84 41.36 36.14
CA GLN A 4 -21.52 42.48 35.23
C GLN A 4 -20.85 42.02 33.92
N GLN A 5 -20.75 42.94 32.95
CA GLN A 5 -19.92 42.82 31.75
C GLN A 5 -18.79 43.86 31.81
N GLU A 6 -17.62 43.55 31.27
CA GLU A 6 -16.60 44.54 30.85
C GLU A 6 -16.23 44.30 29.38
N PRO A 7 -15.88 45.35 28.60
CA PRO A 7 -15.67 45.24 27.15
C PRO A 7 -14.19 45.00 26.77
N PRO A 8 -13.91 44.29 25.65
CA PRO A 8 -12.57 44.23 25.06
C PRO A 8 -12.19 45.54 24.36
N ALA A 9 -10.89 45.79 24.24
CA ALA A 9 -10.32 47.06 23.77
C ALA A 9 -10.42 47.31 22.25
N SER A 10 -10.25 48.57 21.85
CA SER A 10 -10.33 49.06 20.47
C SER A 10 -9.13 48.68 19.60
N ILE A 11 -9.40 48.31 18.34
CA ILE A 11 -8.40 48.11 17.29
C ILE A 11 -8.36 49.37 16.40
N PRO A 12 -7.17 49.92 16.03
CA PRO A 12 -7.08 51.06 15.12
C PRO A 12 -7.56 50.73 13.69
N LYS A 13 -8.10 51.72 12.99
CA LYS A 13 -8.37 51.66 11.55
C LYS A 13 -7.18 52.21 10.77
N GLU A 14 -6.68 51.46 9.79
CA GLU A 14 -6.03 52.03 8.60
C GLU A 14 -6.15 51.05 7.42
N GLN A 15 -6.44 51.58 6.23
CA GLN A 15 -6.55 50.83 4.97
C GLN A 15 -5.66 51.49 3.91
N PRO A 16 -4.84 50.73 3.16
CA PRO A 16 -4.36 51.11 1.85
C PRO A 16 -5.23 50.48 0.74
N GLY A 17 -5.47 51.23 -0.33
CA GLY A 17 -6.52 50.92 -1.33
C GLY A 17 -6.26 49.77 -2.29
N GLU A 18 -7.33 49.36 -2.99
CA GLU A 18 -7.27 48.47 -4.16
C GLU A 18 -6.43 49.10 -5.28
N VAL A 19 -5.63 48.28 -5.98
CA VAL A 19 -5.01 48.65 -7.25
C VAL A 19 -5.56 47.76 -8.35
N ARG A 20 -6.32 48.34 -9.28
CA ARG A 20 -6.73 47.69 -10.53
C ARG A 20 -5.58 47.73 -11.52
N PHE A 21 -5.44 46.66 -12.31
CA PHE A 21 -4.63 46.65 -13.52
C PHE A 21 -5.55 46.60 -14.75
N ASP A 22 -5.71 47.74 -15.41
CA ASP A 22 -6.28 47.80 -16.77
C ASP A 22 -5.17 47.57 -17.81
N LEU A 23 -5.56 47.05 -18.98
CA LEU A 23 -4.69 46.76 -20.13
C LEU A 23 -5.24 47.44 -21.39
N ASP A 24 -4.45 48.31 -22.04
CA ASP A 24 -4.56 48.60 -23.48
C ASP A 24 -3.18 48.99 -24.06
N PRO A 25 -2.87 48.75 -25.36
CA PRO A 25 -1.51 48.87 -25.91
C PRO A 25 -1.32 50.03 -26.91
N ARG A 26 -0.06 50.20 -27.38
CA ARG A 26 0.55 51.19 -28.32
C ARG A 26 1.44 52.22 -27.58
N THR A 27 2.59 52.70 -28.07
CA THR A 27 3.29 52.54 -29.38
C THR A 27 4.79 52.92 -29.33
N VAL A 28 5.66 52.07 -29.95
CA VAL A 28 6.72 52.39 -30.95
C VAL A 28 7.99 53.24 -30.64
N ALA A 29 9.15 52.55 -30.80
CA ALA A 29 10.47 52.90 -31.40
C ALA A 29 11.37 54.08 -30.95
N GLN A 30 12.66 53.76 -30.72
CA GLN A 30 13.88 54.23 -31.43
C GLN A 30 15.15 53.71 -30.68
N ASP A 31 16.38 53.63 -31.23
CA ASP A 31 16.89 53.08 -32.52
C ASP A 31 18.45 52.95 -32.42
N ASP A 32 19.13 52.51 -33.49
CA ASP A 32 20.61 52.40 -33.69
C ASP A 32 21.38 51.33 -32.84
N SER A 33 22.31 50.48 -33.34
CA SER A 33 23.35 50.49 -34.43
C SER A 33 24.72 51.08 -33.99
N THR A 34 25.93 50.78 -34.52
CA THR A 34 26.53 49.94 -35.61
C THR A 34 28.07 49.81 -35.33
N THR A 35 28.98 48.92 -35.83
CA THR A 35 29.09 47.68 -36.67
C THR A 35 30.51 47.03 -36.47
N ILE A 36 30.89 45.97 -37.24
CA ILE A 36 32.28 45.63 -37.72
C ILE A 36 33.27 45.00 -36.68
N GLN A 37 34.09 43.95 -36.93
CA GLN A 37 34.36 43.00 -38.06
C GLN A 37 34.91 41.64 -37.48
N GLY A 38 35.48 40.63 -38.17
CA GLY A 38 35.99 40.44 -39.56
C GLY A 38 36.46 38.98 -39.82
N ILE A 39 37.41 38.73 -40.74
CA ILE A 39 37.91 37.37 -41.16
C ILE A 39 39.42 37.41 -41.50
N PRO A 40 40.13 36.26 -41.67
CA PRO A 40 40.41 35.76 -43.04
C PRO A 40 40.34 34.22 -43.23
N LEU A 41 40.33 33.78 -44.49
CA LEU A 41 40.29 32.37 -44.95
C LEU A 41 41.68 31.85 -45.38
N GLY A 42 41.87 30.52 -45.33
CA GLY A 42 43.01 29.80 -45.93
C GLY A 42 42.67 28.33 -46.19
N LEU A 43 43.22 27.73 -47.26
CA LEU A 43 42.92 26.36 -47.70
C LEU A 43 44.00 25.34 -47.27
N GLY A 44 43.61 24.10 -46.95
CA GLY A 44 44.57 22.98 -46.80
C GLY A 44 43.97 21.65 -46.33
N SER A 45 43.94 20.66 -47.24
CA SER A 45 44.00 19.19 -47.03
C SER A 45 43.30 18.50 -45.83
N GLN A 46 42.34 17.62 -46.17
CA GLN A 46 42.15 16.23 -45.68
C GLN A 46 42.51 15.89 -44.20
N GLU A 47 41.51 15.44 -43.41
CA GLU A 47 41.33 14.00 -43.11
C GLU A 47 39.98 13.68 -42.42
N ARG A 48 39.68 12.38 -42.32
CA ARG A 48 38.37 11.71 -42.11
C ARG A 48 37.67 12.00 -40.77
N GLU A 49 36.33 12.16 -40.81
CA GLU A 49 35.44 11.94 -39.66
C GLU A 49 35.23 10.43 -39.36
N PRO A 50 35.12 10.03 -38.08
CA PRO A 50 34.52 8.77 -37.67
C PRO A 50 33.05 8.95 -37.25
N ALA A 51 32.16 8.03 -37.65
CA ALA A 51 30.73 8.08 -37.32
C ALA A 51 30.41 7.57 -35.90
N LEU A 52 29.20 7.91 -35.43
CA LEU A 52 28.60 7.40 -34.20
C LEU A 52 28.42 5.86 -34.26
N PRO A 53 28.68 5.11 -33.18
CA PRO A 53 28.50 3.65 -33.17
C PRO A 53 27.03 3.24 -32.93
N ASP A 54 26.55 2.30 -33.76
CA ASP A 54 25.22 1.69 -33.66
C ASP A 54 25.06 0.69 -32.50
N SER A 55 23.80 0.34 -32.20
CA SER A 55 23.45 -0.69 -31.21
C SER A 55 23.93 -2.09 -31.64
N PRO A 56 24.59 -2.88 -30.77
CA PRO A 56 25.15 -4.18 -31.14
C PRO A 56 24.08 -5.28 -31.23
N VAL A 57 23.81 -5.74 -32.46
CA VAL A 57 23.19 -7.05 -32.71
C VAL A 57 24.27 -8.13 -32.66
N PHE A 58 24.16 -9.08 -31.73
CA PHE A 58 25.08 -10.21 -31.64
C PHE A 58 24.57 -11.44 -32.40
N VAL A 59 25.33 -11.86 -33.40
CA VAL A 59 25.23 -13.17 -34.08
C VAL A 59 26.39 -14.05 -33.60
N ALA A 60 26.14 -15.34 -33.43
CA ALA A 60 27.13 -16.27 -32.89
C ALA A 60 28.26 -16.61 -33.89
N GLY A 61 29.46 -16.89 -33.37
CA GLY A 61 30.60 -17.41 -34.13
C GLY A 61 31.71 -17.90 -33.20
N ASP A 62 32.05 -19.19 -33.29
CA ASP A 62 32.99 -19.84 -32.38
C ASP A 62 34.47 -19.55 -32.70
N LYS A 63 35.28 -19.36 -31.65
CA LYS A 63 36.59 -20.03 -31.49
C LYS A 63 37.15 -19.92 -30.07
N GLU A 64 37.90 -20.94 -29.68
CA GLU A 64 38.31 -21.22 -28.30
C GLU A 64 39.63 -20.52 -27.88
N ILE A 65 39.70 -20.02 -26.64
CA ILE A 65 40.93 -20.00 -25.83
C ILE A 65 40.60 -20.37 -24.37
N SER A 66 41.22 -21.46 -23.90
CA SER A 66 41.38 -22.01 -22.53
C SER A 66 40.51 -21.52 -21.33
N ARG A 67 39.91 -22.50 -20.63
CA ARG A 67 39.17 -22.37 -19.35
C ARG A 67 40.03 -21.99 -18.14
N ALA A 68 39.39 -21.39 -17.12
CA ALA A 68 39.77 -21.53 -15.71
C ALA A 68 38.51 -21.49 -14.79
N SER A 69 38.27 -22.60 -14.06
CA SER A 69 37.31 -22.81 -12.94
C SER A 69 35.84 -22.37 -13.08
N ASP A 70 34.92 -23.33 -12.85
CA ASP A 70 33.47 -23.15 -12.98
C ASP A 70 32.82 -22.30 -11.88
N THR A 71 31.89 -21.43 -12.27
CA THR A 71 30.73 -21.01 -11.45
C THR A 71 29.45 -21.24 -12.24
N ALA A 72 28.74 -22.32 -11.94
CA ALA A 72 27.47 -22.62 -12.61
C ALA A 72 26.39 -21.58 -12.26
N SER A 73 25.61 -21.15 -13.26
CA SER A 73 24.39 -20.39 -13.03
C SER A 73 23.38 -21.28 -12.27
N PRO A 74 22.70 -20.77 -11.22
CA PRO A 74 21.82 -21.58 -10.38
C PRO A 74 20.61 -22.06 -11.18
N SER A 75 20.38 -23.37 -11.21
CA SER A 75 19.26 -23.98 -11.95
C SER A 75 17.97 -24.07 -11.13
N THR A 76 18.03 -23.77 -9.82
CA THR A 76 16.87 -23.70 -8.94
C THR A 76 16.93 -22.45 -8.02
N PRO A 77 15.77 -21.94 -7.53
CA PRO A 77 15.74 -20.87 -6.54
C PRO A 77 16.53 -21.18 -5.27
N SER A 78 16.54 -22.44 -4.82
CA SER A 78 17.32 -22.88 -3.65
C SER A 78 18.84 -22.76 -3.87
N GLN A 79 19.33 -23.03 -5.08
CA GLN A 79 20.75 -22.80 -5.44
C GLN A 79 21.07 -21.31 -5.57
N ALA A 80 20.11 -20.48 -6.02
CA ALA A 80 20.26 -19.03 -6.02
C ALA A 80 20.35 -18.47 -4.59
N ALA A 81 19.59 -19.04 -3.65
CA ALA A 81 19.58 -18.67 -2.23
C ALA A 81 20.87 -19.03 -1.49
N ASN A 82 21.31 -20.30 -1.56
CA ASN A 82 22.42 -20.83 -0.75
C ASN A 82 23.78 -20.13 -0.94
N HIS A 83 23.93 -19.25 -1.93
CA HIS A 83 25.17 -18.55 -2.23
C HIS A 83 25.01 -17.03 -2.40
N ALA A 84 23.84 -16.46 -2.10
CA ALA A 84 23.60 -15.02 -2.16
C ALA A 84 24.27 -14.29 -0.97
N LYS A 85 24.98 -13.19 -1.25
CA LYS A 85 25.70 -12.41 -0.23
C LYS A 85 24.89 -11.24 0.36
N SER A 86 23.72 -10.96 -0.20
CA SER A 86 22.78 -9.92 0.25
C SER A 86 21.40 -10.17 -0.35
N GLY A 87 20.36 -9.50 0.16
CA GLY A 87 19.03 -9.54 -0.45
C GLY A 87 19.00 -9.02 -1.90
N SER A 88 19.86 -8.07 -2.25
CA SER A 88 19.99 -7.57 -3.63
C SER A 88 20.70 -8.55 -4.57
N ASP A 89 21.70 -9.29 -4.08
CA ASP A 89 22.34 -10.40 -4.82
C ASP A 89 21.36 -11.57 -5.00
N LEU A 90 20.55 -11.88 -3.98
CA LEU A 90 19.47 -12.86 -4.06
C LEU A 90 18.44 -12.51 -5.14
N LEU A 91 17.90 -11.29 -5.11
CA LEU A 91 16.93 -10.81 -6.11
C LEU A 91 17.50 -10.85 -7.53
N ARG A 92 18.77 -10.44 -7.72
CA ARG A 92 19.47 -10.52 -9.01
C ARG A 92 19.62 -11.96 -9.51
N ARG A 93 19.92 -12.92 -8.63
CA ARG A 93 20.06 -14.34 -9.01
C ARG A 93 18.70 -14.97 -9.34
N LEU A 94 17.67 -14.67 -8.57
CA LEU A 94 16.30 -15.15 -8.83
C LEU A 94 15.73 -14.56 -10.13
N SER A 95 16.02 -13.29 -10.46
CA SER A 95 15.62 -12.71 -11.74
C SER A 95 16.32 -13.30 -12.97
N LEU A 96 17.40 -14.07 -12.77
CA LEU A 96 18.16 -14.74 -13.83
C LEU A 96 17.80 -16.23 -13.98
N SER A 97 17.11 -16.84 -13.01
CA SER A 97 16.69 -18.25 -13.11
C SER A 97 15.40 -18.40 -13.91
N GLN A 98 15.53 -18.76 -15.19
CA GLN A 98 14.38 -19.26 -15.98
C GLN A 98 14.01 -20.67 -15.49
N ALA A 99 13.00 -20.75 -14.62
CA ALA A 99 12.47 -22.03 -14.15
C ALA A 99 11.73 -22.76 -15.29
N PRO A 100 12.10 -24.01 -15.64
CA PRO A 100 11.28 -24.83 -16.54
C PRO A 100 9.97 -25.26 -15.85
N PRO A 101 8.94 -25.67 -16.60
CA PRO A 101 7.65 -26.11 -16.04
C PRO A 101 7.78 -27.49 -15.38
N LEU A 102 8.36 -27.51 -14.18
CA LEU A 102 8.34 -28.67 -13.29
C LEU A 102 6.90 -28.93 -12.84
N ARG A 103 6.48 -30.20 -12.83
CA ARG A 103 5.35 -30.62 -11.99
C ARG A 103 5.72 -30.26 -10.55
N ALA A 104 4.90 -29.47 -9.88
CA ALA A 104 5.26 -28.85 -8.61
C ALA A 104 5.66 -29.91 -7.58
N SER A 105 6.95 -29.96 -7.24
CA SER A 105 7.42 -30.60 -6.01
C SER A 105 6.81 -29.83 -4.84
N ASP A 106 6.14 -30.53 -3.92
CA ASP A 106 5.36 -29.91 -2.85
C ASP A 106 6.15 -28.82 -2.13
N ILE A 107 5.61 -27.59 -2.15
CA ILE A 107 6.26 -26.40 -1.59
C ILE A 107 6.53 -26.59 -0.09
N ARG A 108 5.68 -27.36 0.61
CA ARG A 108 5.88 -27.73 2.02
C ARG A 108 7.13 -28.57 2.23
N ALA A 109 7.41 -29.49 1.30
CA ALA A 109 8.63 -30.33 1.32
C ALA A 109 9.91 -29.56 0.94
N GLN A 110 9.77 -28.41 0.26
CA GLN A 110 10.89 -27.51 -0.02
C GLN A 110 11.25 -26.62 1.19
N HIS A 111 10.29 -26.37 2.09
CA HIS A 111 10.43 -25.47 3.24
C HIS A 111 9.95 -26.11 4.57
N PRO A 112 10.54 -27.24 5.01
CA PRO A 112 10.06 -28.00 6.17
C PRO A 112 10.03 -27.19 7.47
N ASN A 113 10.97 -26.25 7.64
CA ASN A 113 11.10 -25.41 8.85
C ASN A 113 9.85 -24.56 9.14
N LEU A 114 9.00 -24.29 8.14
CA LEU A 114 7.79 -23.48 8.28
C LEU A 114 6.57 -24.27 8.79
N ASN A 115 6.68 -25.60 8.97
CA ASN A 115 5.62 -26.47 9.50
C ASN A 115 4.23 -26.27 8.84
N LEU A 116 4.21 -25.93 7.54
CA LEU A 116 3.01 -25.52 6.82
C LEU A 116 1.95 -26.63 6.78
N THR A 117 0.74 -26.34 7.28
CA THR A 117 -0.39 -27.28 7.32
C THR A 117 -0.82 -27.75 5.92
N GLY A 118 -0.60 -26.91 4.91
CA GLY A 118 -1.19 -27.06 3.58
C GLY A 118 -2.63 -26.54 3.49
N ARG A 119 -3.06 -25.69 4.43
CA ARG A 119 -4.34 -24.97 4.35
C ARG A 119 -4.12 -23.47 4.15
N ILE A 120 -4.97 -22.88 3.32
CA ILE A 120 -5.08 -21.44 3.07
C ILE A 120 -6.44 -20.96 3.56
N ILE A 121 -6.44 -19.90 4.38
CA ILE A 121 -7.63 -19.19 4.83
C ILE A 121 -7.67 -17.84 4.09
N SER A 122 -8.43 -17.76 3.01
CA SER A 122 -8.63 -16.50 2.28
C SER A 122 -9.70 -15.65 2.98
N ALA A 123 -9.47 -14.34 3.09
CA ALA A 123 -10.37 -13.37 3.69
C ALA A 123 -10.76 -12.30 2.66
N ALA A 124 -12.05 -12.19 2.33
CA ALA A 124 -12.58 -11.26 1.34
C ALA A 124 -13.82 -10.51 1.85
N SER A 125 -14.10 -9.33 1.30
CA SER A 125 -15.16 -8.44 1.79
C SER A 125 -16.54 -9.12 1.88
N CYS A 126 -16.93 -9.91 0.87
CA CYS A 126 -18.16 -10.71 0.88
C CYS A 126 -17.92 -12.13 0.37
N ILE A 127 -18.80 -13.06 0.76
CA ILE A 127 -18.90 -14.40 0.17
C ILE A 127 -19.34 -14.33 -1.32
N PRO A 128 -19.11 -15.39 -2.13
CA PRO A 128 -19.41 -15.40 -3.57
C PRO A 128 -20.91 -15.38 -3.95
N TYR A 129 -21.80 -15.26 -2.98
CA TYR A 129 -23.25 -15.30 -3.12
C TYR A 129 -23.89 -14.03 -2.57
N LYS A 130 -25.06 -13.66 -3.11
CA LYS A 130 -26.10 -12.89 -2.43
C LYS A 130 -27.03 -13.87 -1.71
N LEU A 131 -27.47 -13.49 -0.51
CA LEU A 131 -28.37 -14.30 0.31
C LEU A 131 -29.80 -13.74 0.22
N TYR A 132 -30.73 -14.62 -0.08
CA TYR A 132 -32.17 -14.36 -0.04
C TYR A 132 -32.79 -15.21 1.06
N TYR A 133 -33.59 -14.60 1.94
CA TYR A 133 -34.10 -15.26 3.15
C TYR A 133 -35.59 -15.02 3.40
N ARG A 134 -36.21 -15.98 4.08
CA ARG A 134 -37.57 -15.92 4.62
C ARG A 134 -37.53 -16.47 6.05
N PRO A 135 -38.09 -15.77 7.07
CA PRO A 135 -38.18 -16.29 8.43
C PRO A 135 -38.77 -17.70 8.48
N GLY A 136 -38.00 -18.67 8.98
CA GLY A 136 -38.40 -20.08 9.06
C GLY A 136 -38.50 -20.82 7.71
N GLY A 137 -37.87 -20.29 6.66
CA GLY A 137 -37.76 -20.92 5.33
C GLY A 137 -36.31 -21.11 4.90
N GLU A 138 -36.09 -21.84 3.80
CA GLU A 138 -34.73 -22.10 3.29
C GLU A 138 -34.08 -20.84 2.68
N TRP A 139 -32.75 -20.76 2.80
CA TRP A 139 -31.92 -19.77 2.11
C TRP A 139 -31.86 -20.03 0.60
N GLU A 140 -32.04 -19.00 -0.20
CA GLU A 140 -31.76 -19.02 -1.64
C GLU A 140 -30.44 -18.28 -1.95
N LEU A 141 -29.53 -18.97 -2.65
CA LEU A 141 -28.18 -18.49 -2.97
C LEU A 141 -28.09 -18.07 -4.44
N LYS A 142 -27.91 -16.76 -4.72
CA LYS A 142 -27.66 -16.26 -6.08
C LYS A 142 -26.19 -15.83 -6.25
N PRO A 143 -25.48 -16.15 -7.35
CA PRO A 143 -24.08 -15.75 -7.54
C PRO A 143 -23.89 -14.22 -7.51
N ARG A 144 -22.89 -13.73 -6.76
CA ARG A 144 -22.61 -12.30 -6.62
C ARG A 144 -21.89 -11.76 -7.87
N PRO A 145 -22.43 -10.75 -8.59
CA PRO A 145 -21.79 -10.20 -9.78
C PRO A 145 -20.62 -9.26 -9.42
N GLY A 146 -19.68 -9.10 -10.36
CA GLY A 146 -18.75 -7.96 -10.38
C GLY A 146 -17.31 -8.22 -9.91
N THR A 147 -16.97 -9.43 -9.45
CA THR A 147 -15.63 -9.82 -8.95
C THR A 147 -15.21 -11.24 -9.42
N SER A 148 -15.32 -11.50 -10.73
CA SER A 148 -15.03 -12.82 -11.35
C SER A 148 -13.65 -13.36 -10.98
N ALA A 149 -12.58 -12.65 -11.36
CA ALA A 149 -11.20 -13.13 -11.18
C ALA A 149 -10.83 -13.53 -9.73
N LEU A 150 -11.32 -12.80 -8.71
CA LEU A 150 -11.04 -13.16 -7.32
C LEU A 150 -11.77 -14.45 -6.90
N PHE A 151 -13.05 -14.59 -7.25
CA PHE A 151 -13.81 -15.80 -6.95
C PHE A 151 -13.33 -17.00 -7.78
N ASP A 152 -12.85 -16.80 -9.00
CA ASP A 152 -12.20 -17.85 -9.79
C ASP A 152 -10.84 -18.28 -9.18
N SER A 153 -10.11 -17.39 -8.49
CA SER A 153 -8.96 -17.80 -7.67
C SER A 153 -9.38 -18.68 -6.50
N PHE A 154 -10.47 -18.35 -5.80
CA PHE A 154 -10.99 -19.19 -4.70
C PHE A 154 -11.51 -20.54 -5.21
N ALA A 155 -12.04 -20.58 -6.44
CA ALA A 155 -12.45 -21.82 -7.09
C ALA A 155 -11.25 -22.67 -7.51
N TYR A 156 -10.16 -22.05 -7.98
CA TYR A 156 -8.90 -22.77 -8.23
C TYR A 156 -8.34 -23.36 -6.93
N LEU A 157 -8.20 -22.53 -5.88
CA LEU A 157 -7.67 -22.98 -4.57
C LEU A 157 -8.53 -24.06 -3.92
N GLY A 158 -9.85 -24.02 -4.10
CA GLY A 158 -10.80 -25.03 -3.63
C GLY A 158 -11.03 -26.23 -4.56
N SER A 159 -10.22 -26.41 -5.60
CA SER A 159 -10.33 -27.52 -6.56
C SER A 159 -9.19 -28.54 -6.43
N ASP A 160 -9.38 -29.74 -6.99
CA ASP A 160 -8.35 -30.80 -7.04
C ASP A 160 -7.09 -30.42 -7.86
N GLU A 161 -7.10 -29.28 -8.57
CA GLU A 161 -5.92 -28.71 -9.24
C GLU A 161 -5.00 -27.92 -8.27
N SER A 162 -5.44 -27.74 -7.01
CA SER A 162 -4.70 -27.12 -5.92
C SER A 162 -4.16 -28.18 -4.97
N THR A 163 -2.90 -28.04 -4.54
CA THR A 163 -2.32 -28.88 -3.47
C THR A 163 -2.68 -28.37 -2.07
N TRP A 164 -3.50 -27.32 -1.96
CA TRP A 164 -3.87 -26.65 -0.73
C TRP A 164 -5.34 -26.87 -0.40
N SER A 165 -5.64 -27.15 0.87
CA SER A 165 -7.01 -27.07 1.39
C SER A 165 -7.42 -25.60 1.52
N HIS A 166 -8.59 -25.23 1.01
CA HIS A 166 -9.04 -23.84 0.97
C HIS A 166 -10.25 -23.58 1.89
N THR A 167 -10.14 -22.55 2.71
CA THR A 167 -11.23 -21.98 3.51
C THR A 167 -11.42 -20.51 3.14
N LEU A 168 -12.66 -20.09 2.88
CA LEU A 168 -12.99 -18.70 2.53
C LEU A 168 -13.80 -18.05 3.65
N VAL A 169 -13.22 -17.06 4.34
CA VAL A 169 -13.91 -16.20 5.31
C VAL A 169 -14.39 -14.93 4.62
N GLY A 170 -15.67 -14.60 4.79
CA GLY A 170 -16.26 -13.39 4.22
C GLY A 170 -17.61 -13.02 4.84
N TRP A 171 -17.98 -11.74 4.81
CA TRP A 171 -19.31 -11.32 5.24
C TRP A 171 -20.39 -11.87 4.28
N THR A 172 -21.57 -12.15 4.81
CA THR A 172 -22.75 -12.55 4.03
C THR A 172 -23.09 -11.57 2.89
N GLY A 173 -22.70 -10.30 3.06
CA GLY A 173 -23.34 -9.19 2.38
C GLY A 173 -24.72 -8.92 2.97
N GLU A 174 -25.44 -8.02 2.33
CA GLU A 174 -26.82 -7.70 2.65
C GLU A 174 -27.73 -8.91 2.38
N VAL A 175 -28.52 -9.32 3.37
CA VAL A 175 -29.58 -10.31 3.23
C VAL A 175 -30.84 -9.63 2.68
N GLU A 176 -31.33 -10.10 1.55
CA GLU A 176 -32.53 -9.59 0.87
C GLU A 176 -33.78 -10.45 1.24
N PRO A 177 -34.91 -9.85 1.67
CA PRO A 177 -36.10 -10.60 2.08
C PRO A 177 -36.91 -11.13 0.89
N LEU A 178 -37.35 -12.39 0.98
CA LEU A 178 -38.18 -13.07 -0.04
C LEU A 178 -39.68 -12.75 0.10
N LEU A 179 -40.06 -11.58 -0.43
CA LEU A 179 -41.45 -11.16 -0.64
C LEU A 179 -42.23 -12.16 -1.51
N GLU A 180 -43.54 -12.26 -1.29
CA GLU A 180 -44.43 -13.11 -2.11
C GLU A 180 -44.78 -12.44 -3.45
N GLU A 181 -44.88 -13.24 -4.52
CA GLU A 181 -45.60 -12.82 -5.72
C GLU A 181 -47.09 -12.70 -5.39
N SER A 182 -47.62 -11.48 -5.38
CA SER A 182 -49.02 -11.22 -5.03
C SER A 182 -49.96 -11.88 -6.05
N VAL A 183 -50.69 -12.90 -5.62
CA VAL A 183 -51.69 -13.59 -6.44
C VAL A 183 -52.73 -12.56 -6.96
N PRO A 184 -53.01 -12.50 -8.28
CA PRO A 184 -53.94 -11.52 -8.82
C PRO A 184 -55.37 -11.71 -8.28
N LEU A 185 -55.81 -10.79 -7.41
CA LEU A 185 -57.18 -10.76 -6.93
C LEU A 185 -58.16 -10.40 -8.08
N PRO A 186 -59.37 -10.99 -8.13
CA PRO A 186 -60.33 -10.69 -9.19
C PRO A 186 -60.75 -9.22 -9.19
N VAL A 187 -60.67 -8.57 -10.36
CA VAL A 187 -61.09 -7.17 -10.54
C VAL A 187 -62.61 -7.06 -10.39
N ASN A 188 -63.07 -6.46 -9.29
CA ASN A 188 -64.48 -6.20 -9.05
C ASN A 188 -64.87 -4.81 -9.60
N THR A 189 -65.61 -4.79 -10.72
CA THR A 189 -65.91 -3.56 -11.46
C THR A 189 -67.16 -2.84 -10.96
N GLN A 190 -67.01 -1.91 -10.02
CA GLN A 190 -67.92 -0.76 -9.89
C GLN A 190 -67.12 0.51 -9.58
N ALA A 191 -67.46 1.61 -10.26
CA ALA A 191 -66.84 2.92 -10.10
C ALA A 191 -67.90 4.02 -10.14
N ASN A 192 -67.65 5.13 -9.44
CA ASN A 192 -68.35 6.39 -9.66
C ASN A 192 -67.44 7.58 -9.31
N SER A 193 -67.55 8.65 -10.10
CA SER A 193 -66.64 9.81 -10.17
C SER A 193 -66.96 10.89 -9.11
N PRO A 194 -66.15 11.96 -8.93
CA PRO A 194 -65.97 13.05 -9.93
C PRO A 194 -64.52 13.59 -10.10
N PRO A 195 -64.25 14.44 -11.12
CA PRO A 195 -62.89 14.86 -11.52
C PRO A 195 -62.51 16.31 -11.17
N THR A 196 -61.22 16.65 -11.33
CA THR A 196 -60.69 18.02 -11.43
C THR A 196 -59.80 18.19 -12.68
N LEU A 197 -59.69 19.42 -13.21
CA LEU A 197 -59.01 19.71 -14.49
C LEU A 197 -57.58 20.23 -14.29
N GLY A 198 -56.68 19.89 -15.21
CA GLY A 198 -55.33 20.46 -15.36
C GLY A 198 -54.89 20.46 -16.83
N SER A 199 -54.31 21.57 -17.30
CA SER A 199 -54.06 21.86 -18.73
C SER A 199 -53.14 20.87 -19.45
N THR A 200 -53.38 20.66 -20.75
CA THR A 200 -52.52 19.86 -21.64
C THR A 200 -51.57 20.72 -22.48
N SER A 201 -50.42 20.16 -22.83
CA SER A 201 -49.68 20.49 -24.06
C SER A 201 -49.32 19.17 -24.78
N ARG A 202 -49.29 19.17 -26.12
CA ARG A 202 -49.09 17.95 -26.94
C ARG A 202 -47.93 18.13 -27.93
N PRO A 203 -46.91 17.26 -27.92
CA PRO A 203 -45.94 17.15 -29.01
C PRO A 203 -46.59 16.56 -30.28
N LEU A 204 -46.22 17.07 -31.46
CA LEU A 204 -46.67 16.52 -32.74
C LEU A 204 -45.72 15.42 -33.27
N ASN A 205 -45.71 14.23 -32.64
CA ASN A 205 -45.47 12.98 -33.36
C ASN A 205 -45.77 11.72 -32.54
N LYS A 206 -46.31 10.67 -33.18
CA LYS A 206 -46.56 9.37 -32.53
C LYS A 206 -45.36 8.43 -32.52
N GLY A 207 -44.34 8.68 -33.35
CA GLY A 207 -43.13 7.85 -33.46
C GLY A 207 -42.00 8.22 -32.49
N SER A 208 -42.20 9.25 -31.64
CA SER A 208 -41.17 9.82 -30.76
C SER A 208 -41.69 10.06 -29.34
N SER A 209 -42.74 9.33 -28.93
CA SER A 209 -43.19 9.31 -27.54
C SER A 209 -42.17 8.55 -26.70
N PRO A 210 -41.75 9.04 -25.51
CA PRO A 210 -41.20 8.15 -24.50
C PRO A 210 -42.25 7.09 -24.12
N VAL A 211 -41.79 5.93 -23.65
CA VAL A 211 -42.69 4.89 -23.12
C VAL A 211 -43.54 5.53 -22.01
N PRO A 212 -44.88 5.36 -21.99
CA PRO A 212 -45.71 5.88 -20.91
C PRO A 212 -45.27 5.25 -19.59
N VAL A 213 -44.66 6.05 -18.72
CA VAL A 213 -44.53 5.70 -17.31
C VAL A 213 -45.95 5.74 -16.74
N ASP A 214 -46.42 4.61 -16.19
CA ASP A 214 -47.76 4.52 -15.66
C ASP A 214 -47.86 5.30 -14.34
N LEU A 215 -48.29 6.55 -14.44
CA LEU A 215 -48.49 7.45 -13.29
C LEU A 215 -49.65 7.01 -12.37
N SER A 216 -50.36 5.91 -12.67
CA SER A 216 -51.26 5.26 -11.71
C SER A 216 -50.54 4.26 -10.79
N GLN A 217 -49.33 3.82 -11.16
CA GLN A 217 -48.39 3.25 -10.19
C GLN A 217 -47.77 4.38 -9.36
N GLN A 218 -48.50 4.79 -8.31
CA GLN A 218 -47.80 5.20 -7.10
C GLN A 218 -46.89 4.03 -6.71
N HIS A 219 -45.57 4.24 -6.72
CA HIS A 219 -44.67 3.37 -5.98
C HIS A 219 -45.24 3.24 -4.57
N PRO A 220 -45.45 2.01 -4.04
CA PRO A 220 -45.81 1.88 -2.65
C PRO A 220 -44.72 2.60 -1.85
N SER A 221 -45.11 3.51 -0.96
CA SER A 221 -44.21 4.04 0.05
C SER A 221 -43.94 2.90 1.04
N HIS A 222 -43.12 1.95 0.61
CA HIS A 222 -42.72 0.80 1.40
C HIS A 222 -42.14 1.35 2.69
N ALA A 223 -42.82 1.06 3.81
CA ALA A 223 -42.17 1.16 5.10
C ALA A 223 -40.90 0.31 5.01
N PHE A 224 -39.77 0.84 5.48
CA PHE A 224 -38.56 0.04 5.61
C PHE A 224 -38.93 -1.21 6.39
N PRO A 225 -38.69 -2.43 5.87
CA PRO A 225 -38.99 -3.64 6.62
C PRO A 225 -38.17 -3.59 7.92
N GLU A 226 -38.84 -3.92 9.03
CA GLU A 226 -38.15 -4.18 10.29
C GLU A 226 -37.07 -5.25 10.06
N GLY A 227 -35.92 -5.11 10.72
CA GLY A 227 -34.67 -5.78 10.32
C GLY A 227 -34.77 -7.30 10.21
N VAL A 228 -33.93 -7.91 9.36
CA VAL A 228 -34.00 -9.35 9.12
C VAL A 228 -33.44 -10.11 10.33
N THR A 229 -34.35 -10.67 11.12
CA THR A 229 -34.03 -11.52 12.28
C THR A 229 -33.59 -12.92 11.84
N VAL A 230 -32.46 -13.41 12.35
CA VAL A 230 -31.88 -14.72 11.98
C VAL A 230 -31.46 -15.50 13.24
N SER A 231 -31.94 -16.73 13.41
CA SER A 231 -31.68 -17.56 14.60
C SER A 231 -30.34 -18.32 14.52
N PRO A 232 -29.90 -19.02 15.58
CA PRO A 232 -28.78 -19.98 15.49
C PRO A 232 -29.02 -21.08 14.45
N ASP A 233 -30.24 -21.63 14.38
CA ASP A 233 -30.57 -22.77 13.51
C ASP A 233 -30.55 -22.37 12.03
N ASP A 234 -31.05 -21.18 11.69
CA ASP A 234 -30.97 -20.62 10.33
C ASP A 234 -29.52 -20.47 9.86
N ARG A 235 -28.61 -20.08 10.76
CA ARG A 235 -27.18 -19.93 10.47
C ARG A 235 -26.51 -21.29 10.29
N GLN A 236 -26.89 -22.29 11.08
CA GLN A 236 -26.43 -23.67 10.88
C GLN A 236 -26.94 -24.27 9.55
N GLN A 237 -28.16 -23.94 9.13
CA GLN A 237 -28.69 -24.33 7.82
C GLN A 237 -27.87 -23.71 6.68
N LEU A 238 -27.53 -22.41 6.78
CA LEU A 238 -26.69 -21.74 5.77
C LEU A 238 -25.28 -22.34 5.73
N ASP A 239 -24.62 -22.54 6.87
CA ASP A 239 -23.31 -23.21 6.94
C ASP A 239 -23.38 -24.62 6.30
N GLY A 240 -24.49 -25.35 6.53
CA GLY A 240 -24.79 -26.63 5.87
C GLY A 240 -24.80 -26.55 4.34
N GLN A 241 -25.49 -25.56 3.76
CA GLN A 241 -25.47 -25.33 2.31
C GLN A 241 -24.06 -24.93 1.82
N LEU A 242 -23.41 -23.98 2.51
CA LEU A 242 -22.14 -23.38 2.12
C LEU A 242 -20.94 -24.35 2.17
N ASN A 243 -21.00 -25.41 2.99
CA ASN A 243 -20.00 -26.47 3.03
C ASN A 243 -19.84 -27.25 1.71
N SER A 244 -20.81 -27.19 0.79
CA SER A 244 -20.83 -27.94 -0.47
C SER A 244 -20.30 -27.19 -1.70
N SER A 245 -19.54 -26.10 -1.49
CA SER A 245 -19.24 -25.11 -2.54
C SER A 245 -17.98 -25.40 -3.38
N ARG A 246 -17.99 -24.93 -4.66
CA ARG A 246 -16.83 -24.96 -5.57
C ARG A 246 -15.63 -24.10 -5.12
N TYR A 247 -15.78 -23.34 -4.04
CA TYR A 247 -14.77 -22.42 -3.52
C TYR A 247 -14.05 -22.98 -2.27
N GLY A 248 -14.16 -24.28 -2.01
CA GLY A 248 -13.75 -24.88 -0.74
C GLY A 248 -14.75 -24.59 0.39
N ARG A 249 -14.30 -24.70 1.64
CA ARG A 249 -15.15 -24.47 2.82
C ARG A 249 -15.40 -22.97 3.00
N ILE A 250 -16.64 -22.52 2.80
CA ILE A 250 -17.01 -21.12 3.05
C ILE A 250 -17.42 -20.96 4.52
N VAL A 251 -16.98 -19.86 5.12
CA VAL A 251 -17.14 -19.52 6.54
C VAL A 251 -17.72 -18.11 6.63
N PRO A 252 -19.04 -17.93 6.83
CA PRO A 252 -19.64 -16.60 6.88
C PRO A 252 -19.24 -15.84 8.15
N VAL A 253 -19.04 -14.53 7.98
CA VAL A 253 -19.00 -13.53 9.04
C VAL A 253 -20.36 -12.85 9.10
N TRP A 254 -20.98 -12.85 10.28
CA TRP A 254 -22.22 -12.14 10.55
C TRP A 254 -21.91 -10.82 11.25
N LEU A 255 -22.60 -9.75 10.86
CA LEU A 255 -22.40 -8.40 11.40
C LEU A 255 -23.75 -7.83 11.85
N SER A 256 -23.91 -7.60 13.15
CA SER A 256 -25.14 -7.07 13.77
C SER A 256 -24.89 -5.73 14.45
N ALA A 257 -25.94 -4.95 14.70
CA ALA A 257 -25.82 -3.64 15.34
C ALA A 257 -25.66 -3.71 16.87
N GLU A 258 -26.27 -4.72 17.51
CA GLU A 258 -26.48 -4.73 18.96
C GLU A 258 -25.70 -5.81 19.73
N SER A 259 -25.33 -6.93 19.08
CA SER A 259 -24.72 -8.08 19.77
C SER A 259 -23.28 -8.37 19.34
N GLU A 260 -22.39 -8.44 20.33
CA GLU A 260 -21.02 -8.97 20.20
C GLU A 260 -20.96 -10.50 20.46
N THR A 261 -22.06 -11.14 20.88
CA THR A 261 -22.14 -12.57 21.23
C THR A 261 -22.77 -13.41 20.11
N PRO A 262 -22.08 -14.44 19.57
CA PRO A 262 -22.62 -15.25 18.47
C PRO A 262 -23.85 -16.12 18.81
N GLU A 263 -24.13 -16.34 20.09
CA GLU A 263 -25.02 -17.40 20.58
C GLU A 263 -26.51 -17.02 20.52
N GLU A 264 -26.83 -15.73 20.43
CA GLU A 264 -28.21 -15.23 20.38
C GLU A 264 -28.72 -15.06 18.94
N THR A 265 -30.03 -14.86 18.81
CA THR A 265 -30.69 -14.47 17.55
C THR A 265 -30.22 -13.07 17.16
N ILE A 266 -29.75 -12.90 15.91
CA ILE A 266 -29.21 -11.62 15.43
C ILE A 266 -30.25 -10.82 14.65
N LEU A 267 -30.27 -9.50 14.86
CA LEU A 267 -31.04 -8.54 14.07
C LEU A 267 -30.15 -7.91 13.00
N LEU A 268 -30.51 -8.08 11.72
CA LEU A 268 -29.82 -7.50 10.58
C LEU A 268 -30.53 -6.22 10.12
N GLU A 269 -30.25 -5.12 10.82
CA GLU A 269 -30.62 -3.76 10.42
C GLU A 269 -29.44 -3.00 9.78
N ASP A 270 -29.76 -1.92 9.04
CA ASP A 270 -28.81 -0.95 8.45
C ASP A 270 -27.58 -1.57 7.75
N GLN A 271 -27.75 -2.73 7.09
CA GLN A 271 -26.66 -3.61 6.65
C GLN A 271 -25.61 -2.95 5.72
N GLY A 272 -25.94 -1.86 5.03
CA GLY A 272 -25.00 -1.09 4.22
C GLY A 272 -23.91 -0.39 5.05
N ARG A 273 -24.14 -0.15 6.35
CA ARG A 273 -23.21 0.55 7.25
C ARG A 273 -21.77 0.03 7.22
N TRP A 274 -21.60 -1.28 7.11
CA TRP A 274 -20.30 -1.96 7.16
C TRP A 274 -19.39 -1.62 5.98
N ARG A 275 -19.97 -1.28 4.82
CA ARG A 275 -19.24 -0.87 3.61
C ARG A 275 -19.08 0.65 3.46
N ARG A 276 -19.82 1.48 4.20
CA ARG A 276 -19.80 2.96 4.09
C ARG A 276 -18.42 3.58 4.06
N TYR A 277 -17.57 3.27 5.04
CA TYR A 277 -16.22 3.85 5.10
C TYR A 277 -15.33 3.37 3.94
N ALA A 278 -15.49 2.11 3.53
CA ALA A 278 -14.73 1.52 2.44
C ALA A 278 -15.13 2.10 1.08
N GLU A 279 -16.42 2.25 0.79
CA GLU A 279 -16.93 2.77 -0.48
C GLU A 279 -16.88 4.30 -0.58
N ARG A 280 -17.04 5.04 0.53
CA ARG A 280 -17.09 6.51 0.51
C ARG A 280 -15.79 7.21 0.85
N GLU A 281 -15.00 6.70 1.79
CA GLU A 281 -13.77 7.40 2.22
C GLU A 281 -12.51 6.73 1.63
N LEU A 282 -12.46 5.39 1.55
CA LEU A 282 -11.30 4.69 0.97
C LEU A 282 -11.35 4.61 -0.56
N TYR A 283 -12.41 4.06 -1.16
CA TYR A 283 -12.47 3.81 -2.60
C TYR A 283 -12.23 5.08 -3.45
N PRO A 284 -12.80 6.26 -3.15
CA PRO A 284 -12.54 7.47 -3.93
C PRO A 284 -11.10 7.95 -3.77
N LEU A 285 -10.55 7.88 -2.56
CA LEU A 285 -9.16 8.24 -2.25
C LEU A 285 -8.15 7.42 -3.07
N LEU A 286 -8.34 6.09 -3.12
CA LEU A 286 -7.52 5.17 -3.93
C LEU A 286 -7.58 5.53 -5.43
N HIS A 287 -8.73 6.02 -5.89
CA HIS A 287 -9.00 6.45 -7.27
C HIS A 287 -8.76 7.96 -7.53
N TYR A 288 -8.01 8.66 -6.67
CA TYR A 288 -7.67 10.09 -6.80
C TYR A 288 -8.88 11.04 -6.81
N LYS A 289 -9.84 10.78 -5.91
CA LYS A 289 -10.98 11.64 -5.62
C LYS A 289 -11.04 11.95 -4.13
N GLN A 290 -11.68 13.06 -3.82
CA GLN A 290 -11.93 13.54 -2.46
C GLN A 290 -13.31 14.18 -2.47
N HIS A 291 -14.11 13.91 -1.43
CA HIS A 291 -15.38 14.60 -1.24
C HIS A 291 -15.14 16.01 -0.68
N GLY A 292 -16.15 16.88 -0.79
CA GLY A 292 -16.12 18.19 -0.13
C GLY A 292 -16.06 18.04 1.40
N PRO A 293 -15.56 19.06 2.12
CA PRO A 293 -15.46 19.02 3.58
C PRO A 293 -16.83 18.79 4.23
N THR A 294 -16.86 17.91 5.23
CA THR A 294 -18.06 17.57 6.02
C THR A 294 -17.87 18.00 7.48
N ASP A 295 -18.86 17.75 8.33
CA ASP A 295 -18.78 18.00 9.77
C ASP A 295 -17.97 16.95 10.57
N GLY A 296 -17.43 15.93 9.89
CA GLY A 296 -16.62 14.86 10.49
C GLY A 296 -17.41 13.85 11.34
N ARG A 297 -18.72 14.02 11.56
CA ARG A 297 -19.52 13.10 12.38
C ARG A 297 -19.69 11.75 11.68
N PHE A 298 -20.10 11.80 10.41
CA PHE A 298 -20.25 10.60 9.57
C PHE A 298 -18.95 9.80 9.42
N GLU A 299 -17.79 10.46 9.26
CA GLU A 299 -16.48 9.78 9.17
C GLU A 299 -16.19 9.00 10.46
N ARG A 300 -16.45 9.62 11.63
CA ARG A 300 -16.23 9.01 12.94
C ARG A 300 -17.12 7.79 13.19
N GLU A 301 -18.38 7.85 12.78
CA GLU A 301 -19.35 6.75 12.91
C GLU A 301 -19.01 5.60 11.97
N SER A 302 -18.83 5.87 10.68
CA SER A 302 -18.48 4.85 9.68
C SER A 302 -17.10 4.23 9.91
N TRP A 303 -16.13 4.98 10.45
CA TRP A 303 -14.86 4.41 10.91
C TRP A 303 -15.03 3.39 12.05
N ALA A 304 -15.93 3.65 13.00
CA ALA A 304 -16.19 2.70 14.09
C ALA A 304 -16.81 1.39 13.56
N ASP A 305 -17.68 1.47 12.55
CA ASP A 305 -18.23 0.29 11.87
C ASP A 305 -17.17 -0.47 11.06
N TYR A 306 -16.26 0.24 10.38
CA TYR A 306 -15.12 -0.36 9.67
C TYR A 306 -14.15 -1.11 10.61
N VAL A 307 -13.86 -0.53 11.78
CA VAL A 307 -13.06 -1.17 12.83
C VAL A 307 -13.78 -2.40 13.40
N ARG A 308 -15.10 -2.33 13.65
CA ARG A 308 -15.90 -3.48 14.09
C ARG A 308 -15.89 -4.61 13.07
N MET A 309 -16.16 -4.31 11.79
CA MET A 309 -16.10 -5.29 10.70
C MET A 309 -14.74 -6.00 10.66
N ASN A 310 -13.63 -5.25 10.69
CA ASN A 310 -12.29 -5.84 10.67
C ASN A 310 -12.03 -6.74 11.91
N ARG A 311 -12.56 -6.38 13.09
CA ARG A 311 -12.48 -7.22 14.30
C ARG A 311 -13.29 -8.52 14.15
N SER A 312 -14.55 -8.45 13.72
CA SER A 312 -15.39 -9.65 13.51
C SER A 312 -14.79 -10.63 12.50
N PHE A 313 -14.07 -10.13 11.49
CA PHE A 313 -13.25 -10.95 10.59
C PHE A 313 -12.05 -11.60 11.31
N ALA A 314 -11.31 -10.84 12.12
CA ALA A 314 -10.19 -11.37 12.90
C ALA A 314 -10.63 -12.50 13.83
N ASP A 315 -11.68 -12.26 14.62
CA ASP A 315 -12.22 -13.22 15.58
C ASP A 315 -12.77 -14.48 14.88
N ARG A 316 -13.33 -14.37 13.66
CA ARG A 316 -13.78 -15.53 12.88
C ARG A 316 -12.63 -16.35 12.30
N ILE A 317 -11.56 -15.70 11.84
CA ILE A 317 -10.34 -16.36 11.34
C ILE A 317 -9.62 -17.08 12.49
N ILE A 318 -9.45 -16.43 13.64
CA ILE A 318 -8.74 -16.98 14.80
C ILE A 318 -9.40 -18.25 15.35
N ARG A 319 -10.74 -18.36 15.27
CA ARG A 319 -11.48 -19.59 15.63
C ARG A 319 -11.31 -20.74 14.64
N GLU A 320 -10.82 -20.49 13.43
CA GLU A 320 -10.65 -21.50 12.37
C GLU A 320 -9.18 -21.82 12.08
N TYR A 321 -8.26 -20.94 12.48
CA TYR A 321 -6.81 -21.02 12.28
C TYR A 321 -6.13 -22.11 13.12
N ASN A 322 -5.15 -22.77 12.53
CA ASN A 322 -4.18 -23.65 13.18
C ASN A 322 -2.76 -23.16 12.86
N ASP A 323 -1.82 -23.39 13.76
CA ASP A 323 -0.41 -23.03 13.53
C ASP A 323 0.15 -23.67 12.26
N GLY A 324 0.73 -22.84 11.39
CA GLY A 324 1.24 -23.24 10.07
C GLY A 324 0.25 -23.05 8.91
N ASP A 325 -0.97 -22.57 9.14
CA ASP A 325 -1.84 -22.08 8.05
C ASP A 325 -1.31 -20.79 7.43
N ILE A 326 -1.66 -20.56 6.16
CA ILE A 326 -1.47 -19.27 5.50
C ILE A 326 -2.80 -18.51 5.46
N VAL A 327 -2.85 -17.30 6.01
CA VAL A 327 -4.00 -16.38 5.86
C VAL A 327 -3.74 -15.43 4.70
N TRP A 328 -4.68 -15.32 3.76
CA TRP A 328 -4.56 -14.43 2.60
C TRP A 328 -5.70 -13.41 2.56
N ILE A 329 -5.38 -12.14 2.82
CA ILE A 329 -6.37 -11.06 2.98
C ILE A 329 -6.47 -10.25 1.69
N HIS A 330 -7.69 -9.91 1.29
CA HIS A 330 -7.97 -9.21 0.03
C HIS A 330 -8.69 -7.88 0.20
N ASP A 331 -8.13 -6.87 -0.47
CA ASP A 331 -8.71 -5.55 -0.78
C ASP A 331 -8.97 -4.57 0.38
N TYR A 332 -9.29 -3.33 0.02
CA TYR A 332 -9.39 -2.16 0.91
C TYR A 332 -10.48 -2.24 2.01
N HIS A 333 -11.35 -3.24 1.98
CA HIS A 333 -12.31 -3.49 3.06
C HIS A 333 -11.63 -4.00 4.33
N LEU A 334 -10.48 -4.67 4.19
CA LEU A 334 -9.82 -5.42 5.26
C LEU A 334 -8.40 -4.88 5.57
N PHE A 335 -8.19 -3.57 5.44
CA PHE A 335 -6.85 -2.98 5.67
C PHE A 335 -6.35 -3.13 7.12
N LEU A 336 -7.23 -3.26 8.13
CA LEU A 336 -6.82 -3.37 9.53
C LEU A 336 -6.61 -4.82 9.98
N LEU A 337 -7.23 -5.77 9.29
CA LEU A 337 -7.22 -7.18 9.61
C LEU A 337 -5.81 -7.79 9.79
N PRO A 338 -4.77 -7.46 8.99
CA PRO A 338 -3.45 -8.07 9.18
C PRO A 338 -2.82 -7.73 10.54
N SER A 339 -2.96 -6.47 11.00
CA SER A 339 -2.43 -6.06 12.31
C SER A 339 -3.25 -6.63 13.47
N MET A 340 -4.58 -6.70 13.33
CA MET A 340 -5.46 -7.30 14.36
C MET A 340 -5.16 -8.79 14.57
N LEU A 341 -4.91 -9.54 13.49
CA LEU A 341 -4.50 -10.94 13.57
C LEU A 341 -3.13 -11.09 14.23
N ARG A 342 -2.12 -10.31 13.80
CA ARG A 342 -0.76 -10.42 14.38
C ARG A 342 -0.68 -9.99 15.85
N GLN A 343 -1.56 -9.09 16.30
CA GLN A 343 -1.67 -8.72 17.71
C GLN A 343 -2.17 -9.87 18.60
N GLN A 344 -2.98 -10.79 18.07
CA GLN A 344 -3.45 -11.97 18.80
C GLN A 344 -2.56 -13.21 18.57
N ILE A 345 -1.97 -13.35 17.38
CA ILE A 345 -1.11 -14.48 16.98
C ILE A 345 0.18 -13.92 16.33
N PRO A 346 1.26 -13.65 17.10
CA PRO A 346 2.45 -12.95 16.59
C PRO A 346 3.12 -13.63 15.38
N ASN A 347 3.19 -14.96 15.38
CA ASN A 347 3.92 -15.76 14.39
C ASN A 347 3.08 -16.12 13.15
N ILE A 348 1.88 -15.56 13.01
CA ILE A 348 0.95 -15.89 11.93
C ILE A 348 1.51 -15.56 10.54
N TYR A 349 1.29 -16.45 9.56
CA TYR A 349 1.67 -16.23 8.16
C TYR A 349 0.55 -15.49 7.42
N ILE A 350 0.77 -14.22 7.09
CA ILE A 350 -0.21 -13.37 6.41
C ILE A 350 0.33 -12.83 5.09
N GLY A 351 -0.38 -13.13 4.00
CA GLY A 351 -0.32 -12.35 2.77
C GLY A 351 -1.46 -11.33 2.71
N PHE A 352 -1.20 -10.11 2.24
CA PHE A 352 -2.22 -9.15 1.85
C PHE A 352 -2.14 -8.86 0.35
N PHE A 353 -3.27 -8.69 -0.34
CA PHE A 353 -3.30 -8.26 -1.74
C PHE A 353 -4.35 -7.19 -1.99
N LEU A 354 -3.94 -6.05 -2.56
CA LEU A 354 -4.84 -4.96 -2.96
C LEU A 354 -5.28 -5.12 -4.42
N HIS A 355 -6.59 -5.26 -4.66
CA HIS A 355 -7.14 -5.33 -6.02
C HIS A 355 -7.41 -3.95 -6.60
N ALA A 356 -7.73 -2.97 -5.75
CA ALA A 356 -7.82 -1.56 -6.09
C ALA A 356 -6.44 -0.91 -6.40
N PRO A 357 -6.41 0.31 -7.00
CA PRO A 357 -5.20 1.12 -7.09
C PRO A 357 -4.66 1.53 -5.72
N PHE A 358 -3.38 1.94 -5.64
CA PHE A 358 -2.86 2.66 -4.47
C PHE A 358 -2.47 4.12 -4.81
N PRO A 359 -2.86 5.12 -3.99
CA PRO A 359 -2.67 6.54 -4.27
C PRO A 359 -1.30 7.05 -3.81
N SER A 360 -0.83 8.15 -4.42
CA SER A 360 0.36 8.89 -3.95
C SER A 360 0.22 9.35 -2.50
N SER A 361 1.38 9.64 -1.89
CA SER A 361 1.48 10.16 -0.52
C SER A 361 0.87 11.54 -0.33
N GLU A 362 0.46 12.23 -1.40
CA GLU A 362 -0.31 13.48 -1.35
C GLU A 362 -1.77 13.18 -1.02
N PHE A 363 -2.44 12.35 -1.82
CA PHE A 363 -3.80 11.91 -1.55
C PHE A 363 -3.87 11.13 -0.23
N MET A 364 -2.94 10.19 0.03
CA MET A 364 -2.94 9.41 1.27
C MET A 364 -2.77 10.27 2.54
N ARG A 365 -2.22 11.51 2.43
CA ARG A 365 -2.16 12.45 3.56
C ARG A 365 -3.49 13.10 3.91
N CYS A 366 -4.44 13.15 2.98
CA CYS A 366 -5.76 13.77 3.20
C CYS A 366 -6.69 12.90 4.06
N LEU A 367 -6.54 11.57 4.06
CA LEU A 367 -7.30 10.68 4.93
C LEU A 367 -6.89 10.89 6.40
N ALA A 368 -7.86 11.12 7.30
CA ALA A 368 -7.55 11.31 8.72
C ALA A 368 -6.93 10.04 9.32
N LYS A 369 -7.47 8.87 8.96
CA LYS A 369 -7.09 7.53 9.44
C LYS A 369 -5.94 6.87 8.69
N ARG A 370 -5.13 7.67 7.98
CA ARG A 370 -3.99 7.20 7.19
C ARG A 370 -2.94 6.41 7.97
N LYS A 371 -2.74 6.68 9.26
CA LYS A 371 -1.78 5.94 10.08
C LYS A 371 -2.33 4.55 10.38
N GLU A 372 -3.55 4.50 10.92
CA GLU A 372 -4.26 3.27 11.26
C GLU A 372 -4.37 2.33 10.06
N VAL A 373 -4.71 2.87 8.88
CA VAL A 373 -4.76 2.10 7.62
C VAL A 373 -3.39 1.55 7.20
N LEU A 374 -2.33 2.37 7.16
CA LEU A 374 -1.00 1.91 6.73
C LEU A 374 -0.39 0.90 7.73
N THR A 375 -0.51 1.16 9.03
CA THR A 375 -0.11 0.22 10.09
C THR A 375 -0.91 -1.08 10.03
N GLY A 376 -2.19 -1.01 9.68
CA GLY A 376 -3.04 -2.17 9.45
C GLY A 376 -2.44 -3.15 8.44
N VAL A 377 -2.06 -2.66 7.26
CA VAL A 377 -1.53 -3.49 6.17
C VAL A 377 -0.11 -4.00 6.47
N LEU A 378 0.70 -3.21 7.19
CA LEU A 378 2.04 -3.63 7.65
C LEU A 378 2.01 -4.76 8.70
N GLY A 379 0.84 -5.25 9.11
CA GLY A 379 0.72 -6.53 9.81
C GLY A 379 0.94 -7.76 8.93
N ALA A 380 0.97 -7.63 7.60
CA ALA A 380 1.26 -8.74 6.69
C ALA A 380 2.77 -9.05 6.61
N ASN A 381 3.12 -10.31 6.28
CA ASN A 381 4.50 -10.68 5.91
C ASN A 381 4.84 -10.21 4.49
N MET A 382 3.86 -10.27 3.58
CA MET A 382 3.98 -9.82 2.19
C MET A 382 2.73 -9.08 1.72
N ILE A 383 2.93 -8.00 0.97
CA ILE A 383 1.89 -7.14 0.40
C ILE A 383 2.02 -7.16 -1.13
N GLY A 384 0.98 -7.62 -1.82
CA GLY A 384 0.92 -7.64 -3.28
C GLY A 384 0.06 -6.52 -3.87
N PHE A 385 0.51 -5.97 -5.00
CA PHE A 385 -0.22 -4.97 -5.78
C PHE A 385 -0.36 -5.36 -7.25
N GLN A 386 -1.36 -4.79 -7.93
CA GLN A 386 -1.58 -4.99 -9.37
C GLN A 386 -0.49 -4.36 -10.27
N THR A 387 0.14 -3.25 -9.85
CA THR A 387 1.17 -2.55 -10.64
C THR A 387 2.31 -2.01 -9.78
N PHE A 388 3.49 -1.87 -10.38
CA PHE A 388 4.67 -1.26 -9.75
C PHE A 388 4.46 0.21 -9.33
N SER A 389 3.54 0.92 -9.97
CA SER A 389 3.21 2.29 -9.55
C SER A 389 2.56 2.31 -8.16
N TYR A 390 1.73 1.31 -7.86
CA TYR A 390 0.98 1.21 -6.60
C TYR A 390 1.87 0.74 -5.44
N SER A 391 2.74 -0.24 -5.66
CA SER A 391 3.72 -0.66 -4.65
C SER A 391 4.69 0.48 -4.28
N ARG A 392 5.23 1.18 -5.28
CA ARG A 392 6.07 2.37 -5.06
C ARG A 392 5.34 3.45 -4.25
N HIS A 393 4.06 3.70 -4.55
CA HIS A 393 3.26 4.66 -3.79
C HIS A 393 3.03 4.20 -2.34
N PHE A 394 2.80 2.90 -2.10
CA PHE A 394 2.66 2.35 -0.76
C PHE A 394 3.94 2.53 0.07
N SER A 395 5.11 2.12 -0.44
CA SER A 395 6.40 2.31 0.25
C SER A 395 6.68 3.78 0.56
N SER A 396 6.48 4.68 -0.42
CA SER A 396 6.62 6.13 -0.21
C SER A 396 5.60 6.67 0.82
N CYS A 397 4.40 6.11 0.93
CA CYS A 397 3.47 6.44 2.00
C CYS A 397 3.95 5.96 3.38
N CYS A 398 4.46 4.73 3.50
CA CYS A 398 5.03 4.24 4.76
C CYS A 398 6.16 5.15 5.25
N THR A 399 7.11 5.50 4.39
CA THR A 399 8.22 6.40 4.74
C THR A 399 7.75 7.84 5.04
N ARG A 400 6.82 8.41 4.26
CA ARG A 400 6.38 9.81 4.44
C ARG A 400 5.32 10.01 5.53
N VAL A 401 4.56 8.98 5.92
CA VAL A 401 3.42 9.08 6.87
C VAL A 401 3.69 8.39 8.21
N LEU A 402 4.39 7.26 8.21
CA LEU A 402 4.76 6.51 9.41
C LEU A 402 6.22 6.77 9.84
N GLY A 403 7.11 7.04 8.88
CA GLY A 403 8.54 7.22 9.14
C GLY A 403 9.36 5.92 9.08
N PHE A 404 8.79 4.84 8.53
CA PHE A 404 9.50 3.58 8.32
C PHE A 404 10.39 3.64 7.09
N ASP A 405 11.60 3.09 7.19
CA ASP A 405 12.49 2.94 6.04
C ASP A 405 11.87 1.97 5.02
N SER A 406 12.07 2.26 3.74
CA SER A 406 11.58 1.41 2.66
C SER A 406 12.61 1.32 1.54
N ASN A 407 12.63 0.16 0.89
CA ASN A 407 13.59 -0.19 -0.13
C ASN A 407 12.87 -0.92 -1.29
N SER A 408 13.63 -1.41 -2.29
CA SER A 408 13.05 -2.05 -3.48
C SER A 408 12.45 -3.44 -3.25
N ALA A 409 12.60 -4.03 -2.06
CA ALA A 409 12.05 -5.33 -1.69
C ALA A 409 10.85 -5.21 -0.73
N GLY A 410 10.74 -4.12 0.04
CA GLY A 410 9.71 -3.97 1.06
C GLY A 410 9.86 -2.74 1.95
N VAL A 411 9.17 -2.78 3.09
CA VAL A 411 9.17 -1.76 4.15
C VAL A 411 9.66 -2.41 5.45
N ASP A 412 10.59 -1.76 6.13
CA ASP A 412 11.16 -2.25 7.39
C ASP A 412 10.38 -1.61 8.56
N ALA A 413 9.47 -2.38 9.18
CA ALA A 413 8.47 -1.88 10.12
C ALA A 413 8.34 -2.77 11.36
N TYR A 414 8.19 -2.17 12.55
CA TYR A 414 7.90 -2.80 13.86
C TYR A 414 8.85 -3.89 14.39
N GLY A 415 9.75 -4.44 13.57
CA GLY A 415 10.45 -5.69 13.88
C GLY A 415 10.30 -6.75 12.77
N ALA A 416 9.96 -6.35 11.54
CA ALA A 416 9.88 -7.22 10.38
C ALA A 416 10.21 -6.47 9.08
N HIS A 417 10.83 -7.19 8.13
CA HIS A 417 10.84 -6.77 6.73
C HIS A 417 9.53 -7.20 6.08
N VAL A 418 8.63 -6.26 5.83
CA VAL A 418 7.35 -6.51 5.14
C VAL A 418 7.59 -6.39 3.64
N ALA A 419 7.65 -7.53 2.94
CA ALA A 419 7.94 -7.53 1.52
C ALA A 419 6.79 -6.91 0.70
N VAL A 420 7.13 -6.14 -0.32
CA VAL A 420 6.18 -5.46 -1.21
C VAL A 420 6.48 -5.83 -2.65
N ASP A 421 5.55 -6.50 -3.32
CA ASP A 421 5.77 -7.09 -4.65
C ASP A 421 4.55 -6.92 -5.58
N VAL A 422 4.69 -7.30 -6.85
CA VAL A 422 3.71 -6.98 -7.92
C VAL A 422 3.22 -8.24 -8.63
N PHE A 423 1.91 -8.50 -8.57
CA PHE A 423 1.28 -9.65 -9.21
C PHE A 423 -0.02 -9.21 -9.90
N PRO A 424 0.00 -8.88 -11.21
CA PRO A 424 -1.22 -8.54 -11.95
C PRO A 424 -2.17 -9.74 -12.00
N ILE A 425 -3.42 -9.60 -11.53
CA ILE A 425 -4.36 -10.72 -11.48
C ILE A 425 -4.85 -11.14 -12.88
N GLY A 426 -4.75 -12.44 -13.15
CA GLY A 426 -5.25 -13.08 -14.37
C GLY A 426 -6.74 -13.43 -14.32
N ILE A 427 -7.19 -14.15 -15.35
CA ILE A 427 -8.54 -14.75 -15.42
C ILE A 427 -8.45 -16.26 -15.64
N ASP A 428 -9.55 -17.00 -15.42
CA ASP A 428 -9.67 -18.37 -15.92
C ASP A 428 -10.02 -18.33 -17.43
N ALA A 429 -8.97 -18.16 -18.25
CA ALA A 429 -9.08 -18.13 -19.69
C ALA A 429 -9.73 -19.41 -20.26
N SER A 430 -9.48 -20.57 -19.63
CA SER A 430 -10.00 -21.87 -20.06
C SER A 430 -11.50 -22.02 -19.81
N ALA A 431 -11.99 -21.62 -18.64
CA ALA A 431 -13.42 -21.58 -18.37
C ALA A 431 -14.13 -20.53 -19.23
N ILE A 432 -13.56 -19.34 -19.40
CA ILE A 432 -14.14 -18.29 -20.24
C ILE A 432 -14.23 -18.74 -21.70
N GLN A 433 -13.19 -19.39 -22.25
CA GLN A 433 -13.21 -19.96 -23.60
C GLN A 433 -14.28 -21.07 -23.73
N ARG A 434 -14.34 -21.99 -22.76
CA ARG A 434 -15.34 -23.07 -22.70
C ARG A 434 -16.77 -22.56 -22.61
N ILE A 435 -17.03 -21.52 -21.81
CA ILE A 435 -18.36 -20.89 -21.70
C ILE A 435 -18.69 -20.14 -22.99
N ALA A 436 -17.81 -19.24 -23.44
CA ALA A 436 -18.06 -18.35 -24.57
C ALA A 436 -18.26 -19.08 -25.90
N PHE A 437 -17.74 -20.31 -26.07
CA PHE A 437 -17.82 -21.08 -27.31
C PHE A 437 -18.53 -22.44 -27.18
N GLY A 438 -18.81 -22.95 -25.98
CA GLY A 438 -19.46 -24.26 -25.78
C GLY A 438 -20.99 -24.23 -25.77
N GLY A 439 -21.62 -23.07 -25.53
CA GLY A 439 -23.07 -22.96 -25.36
C GLY A 439 -23.83 -22.69 -26.66
N ALA A 440 -24.73 -23.60 -27.07
CA ALA A 440 -25.60 -23.40 -28.24
C ALA A 440 -26.49 -22.14 -28.14
N GLY A 441 -26.87 -21.73 -26.92
CA GLY A 441 -27.56 -20.46 -26.67
C GLY A 441 -26.72 -19.23 -27.02
N ILE A 442 -25.39 -19.29 -26.83
CA ILE A 442 -24.47 -18.22 -27.20
C ILE A 442 -24.32 -18.16 -28.72
N GLU A 443 -24.16 -19.29 -29.43
CA GLU A 443 -24.13 -19.27 -30.90
C GLU A 443 -25.43 -18.71 -31.51
N LYS A 444 -26.59 -19.04 -30.92
CA LYS A 444 -27.89 -18.45 -31.32
C LYS A 444 -27.92 -16.93 -31.09
N ALA A 445 -27.40 -16.44 -29.96
CA ALA A 445 -27.30 -15.02 -29.67
C ALA A 445 -26.28 -14.30 -30.58
N VAL A 446 -25.12 -14.90 -30.86
CA VAL A 446 -24.10 -14.43 -31.79
C VAL A 446 -24.68 -14.27 -33.21
N ALA A 447 -25.40 -15.28 -33.69
CA ALA A 447 -26.08 -15.23 -34.98
C ALA A 447 -27.21 -14.17 -35.00
N GLY A 448 -27.97 -14.04 -33.92
CA GLY A 448 -29.00 -13.02 -33.75
C GLY A 448 -28.44 -11.60 -33.82
N LEU A 449 -27.38 -11.31 -33.06
CA LEU A 449 -26.71 -10.00 -33.06
C LEU A 449 -26.07 -9.68 -34.43
N ARG A 450 -25.41 -10.65 -35.07
CA ARG A 450 -24.84 -10.48 -36.42
C ARG A 450 -25.91 -10.24 -37.49
N LYS A 451 -27.12 -10.79 -37.33
CA LYS A 451 -28.27 -10.49 -38.19
C LYS A 451 -28.88 -9.11 -37.91
N LEU A 452 -29.01 -8.74 -36.64
CA LEU A 452 -29.60 -7.45 -36.21
C LEU A 452 -28.75 -6.25 -36.67
N TYR A 453 -27.43 -6.38 -36.59
CA TYR A 453 -26.46 -5.34 -36.96
C TYR A 453 -25.75 -5.63 -38.29
N ALA A 454 -26.42 -6.33 -39.21
CA ALA A 454 -25.86 -6.67 -40.52
C ALA A 454 -25.41 -5.41 -41.29
N GLY A 455 -24.17 -5.43 -41.79
CA GLY A 455 -23.56 -4.29 -42.49
C GLY A 455 -23.15 -3.11 -41.59
N LYS A 456 -23.25 -3.25 -40.26
CA LYS A 456 -22.74 -2.27 -39.28
C LYS A 456 -21.44 -2.77 -38.64
N LYS A 457 -20.74 -1.87 -37.94
CA LYS A 457 -19.59 -2.13 -37.07
C LYS A 457 -19.98 -1.89 -35.61
N ILE A 458 -19.58 -2.78 -34.73
CA ILE A 458 -20.02 -2.79 -33.33
C ILE A 458 -18.84 -2.49 -32.41
N ILE A 459 -18.89 -1.35 -31.73
CA ILE A 459 -17.99 -1.03 -30.61
C ILE A 459 -18.68 -1.47 -29.32
N VAL A 460 -17.97 -2.16 -28.43
CA VAL A 460 -18.50 -2.58 -27.13
C VAL A 460 -17.74 -1.93 -25.98
N GLY A 461 -18.50 -1.40 -25.01
CA GLY A 461 -18.03 -1.04 -23.69
C GLY A 461 -18.87 -1.73 -22.62
N ARG A 462 -18.22 -2.24 -21.57
CA ARG A 462 -18.87 -2.71 -20.34
C ARG A 462 -18.10 -2.20 -19.14
N ASP A 463 -18.78 -1.43 -18.32
CA ASP A 463 -18.22 -0.71 -17.17
C ASP A 463 -19.20 -0.75 -15.99
N ARG A 464 -18.75 -0.41 -14.77
CA ARG A 464 -19.67 -0.03 -13.69
C ARG A 464 -20.15 1.41 -13.92
N LEU A 465 -21.32 1.79 -13.39
CA LEU A 465 -21.88 3.14 -13.50
C LEU A 465 -21.17 4.17 -12.59
N ASP A 466 -19.85 4.18 -12.64
CA ASP A 466 -18.96 4.86 -11.70
C ASP A 466 -18.14 5.94 -12.44
N SER A 467 -18.04 7.11 -11.81
CA SER A 467 -17.24 8.24 -12.27
C SER A 467 -15.74 7.94 -12.49
N VAL A 468 -15.17 6.84 -11.98
CA VAL A 468 -13.78 6.40 -12.29
C VAL A 468 -13.68 5.58 -13.58
N ARG A 469 -14.80 5.10 -14.15
CA ARG A 469 -14.79 4.19 -15.31
C ARG A 469 -14.91 4.90 -16.67
N GLY A 470 -15.06 6.22 -16.67
CA GLY A 470 -14.89 7.03 -17.89
C GLY A 470 -15.95 6.83 -18.98
N VAL A 471 -17.18 6.45 -18.60
CA VAL A 471 -18.29 6.24 -19.55
C VAL A 471 -18.70 7.54 -20.25
N ALA A 472 -18.68 8.67 -19.55
CA ALA A 472 -18.96 9.99 -20.13
C ALA A 472 -17.92 10.37 -21.19
N GLN A 473 -16.63 10.20 -20.88
CA GLN A 473 -15.51 10.41 -21.80
C GLN A 473 -15.64 9.53 -23.06
N LYS A 474 -16.08 8.27 -22.91
CA LYS A 474 -16.35 7.37 -24.04
C LYS A 474 -17.41 7.89 -24.98
N LEU A 475 -18.52 8.39 -24.43
CA LEU A 475 -19.63 8.95 -25.20
C LEU A 475 -19.21 10.25 -25.90
N GLN A 476 -18.50 11.14 -25.21
CA GLN A 476 -17.97 12.38 -25.78
C GLN A 476 -16.97 12.11 -26.91
N ALA A 477 -16.06 11.16 -26.74
CA ALA A 477 -15.14 10.73 -27.80
C ALA A 477 -15.86 10.06 -28.98
N PHE A 478 -16.93 9.31 -28.73
CA PHE A 478 -17.75 8.72 -29.79
C PHE A 478 -18.55 9.80 -30.56
N GLU A 479 -18.99 10.87 -29.89
CA GLU A 479 -19.58 12.03 -30.57
C GLU A 479 -18.55 12.71 -31.48
N VAL A 480 -17.37 13.04 -30.95
CA VAL A 480 -16.25 13.65 -31.72
C VAL A 480 -15.81 12.75 -32.89
N PHE A 481 -15.88 11.43 -32.75
CA PHE A 481 -15.67 10.47 -33.84
C PHE A 481 -16.74 10.59 -34.94
N LEU A 482 -18.03 10.63 -34.59
CA LEU A 482 -19.12 10.80 -35.56
C LEU A 482 -19.12 12.20 -36.21
N GLU A 483 -18.64 13.24 -35.50
CA GLU A 483 -18.38 14.56 -36.08
C GLU A 483 -17.27 14.49 -37.15
N ARG A 484 -16.08 13.99 -36.76
CA ARG A 484 -14.85 14.04 -37.57
C ARG A 484 -14.83 13.07 -38.75
N PHE A 485 -15.54 11.95 -38.66
CA PHE A 485 -15.56 10.91 -39.70
C PHE A 485 -17.00 10.65 -40.18
N PRO A 486 -17.58 11.53 -41.02
CA PRO A 486 -18.93 11.37 -41.55
C PRO A 486 -19.17 10.05 -42.27
N GLU A 487 -18.13 9.44 -42.82
CA GLU A 487 -18.16 8.14 -43.50
C GLU A 487 -18.56 6.98 -42.58
N TRP A 488 -18.48 7.13 -41.25
CA TRP A 488 -18.90 6.13 -40.26
C TRP A 488 -20.32 6.32 -39.72
N ARG A 489 -20.98 7.45 -40.05
CA ARG A 489 -22.41 7.67 -39.74
C ARG A 489 -23.26 6.61 -40.42
N ASP A 490 -24.35 6.22 -39.75
CA ASP A 490 -25.18 5.05 -40.09
C ASP A 490 -24.43 3.70 -40.24
N LYS A 491 -23.13 3.61 -39.92
CA LYS A 491 -22.33 2.37 -40.05
C LYS A 491 -21.76 1.87 -38.73
N VAL A 492 -21.56 2.71 -37.71
CA VAL A 492 -20.98 2.30 -36.42
C VAL A 492 -21.99 2.44 -35.29
N VAL A 493 -22.19 1.37 -34.53
CA VAL A 493 -22.98 1.37 -33.28
C VAL A 493 -22.07 1.15 -32.07
N LEU A 494 -22.20 2.00 -31.06
CA LEU A 494 -21.63 1.81 -29.74
C LEU A 494 -22.67 1.13 -28.83
N ILE A 495 -22.36 -0.07 -28.36
CA ILE A 495 -23.14 -0.78 -27.35
C ILE A 495 -22.42 -0.61 -26.01
N GLN A 496 -22.97 0.24 -25.15
CA GLN A 496 -22.47 0.47 -23.80
C GLN A 496 -23.39 -0.22 -22.79
N VAL A 497 -22.83 -1.18 -22.07
CA VAL A 497 -23.46 -1.84 -20.92
C VAL A 497 -22.94 -1.19 -19.65
N THR A 498 -23.82 -0.82 -18.72
CA THR A 498 -23.43 -0.39 -17.38
C THR A 498 -24.08 -1.28 -16.33
N SER A 499 -23.26 -1.89 -15.48
CA SER A 499 -23.75 -2.55 -14.28
C SER A 499 -24.13 -1.49 -13.26
N PRO A 500 -25.36 -1.52 -12.69
CA PRO A 500 -25.72 -0.64 -11.58
C PRO A 500 -24.86 -0.98 -10.35
N THR A 501 -24.46 0.08 -9.68
CA THR A 501 -23.65 0.12 -8.47
C THR A 501 -24.54 0.01 -7.22
N SER A 502 -24.02 0.29 -6.02
CA SER A 502 -24.62 -0.09 -4.75
C SER A 502 -25.46 1.03 -4.11
N VAL A 503 -26.54 0.64 -3.42
CA VAL A 503 -27.73 1.47 -3.05
C VAL A 503 -27.45 2.71 -2.16
N GLU A 504 -26.20 2.99 -1.77
CA GLU A 504 -25.87 4.14 -0.91
C GLU A 504 -25.18 5.31 -1.65
N GLU A 505 -24.71 5.12 -2.89
CA GLU A 505 -24.06 6.18 -3.69
C GLU A 505 -25.05 7.06 -4.49
N GLU A 506 -26.35 6.77 -4.41
CA GLU A 506 -27.43 7.31 -5.26
C GLU A 506 -27.38 8.82 -5.57
N LYS A 507 -26.94 9.66 -4.61
CA LYS A 507 -26.99 11.13 -4.75
C LYS A 507 -25.93 11.70 -5.70
N GLU A 508 -24.82 11.01 -5.93
CA GLU A 508 -23.84 11.41 -6.96
C GLU A 508 -24.05 10.58 -8.23
N GLU A 509 -24.41 9.31 -8.09
CA GLU A 509 -24.78 8.42 -9.19
C GLU A 509 -25.94 8.94 -10.03
N ASN A 510 -27.02 9.44 -9.43
CA ASN A 510 -28.14 9.99 -10.19
C ASN A 510 -27.72 11.18 -11.08
N LYS A 511 -26.68 11.94 -10.69
CA LYS A 511 -26.10 12.99 -11.54
C LYS A 511 -25.33 12.37 -12.72
N ILE A 512 -24.52 11.34 -12.46
CA ILE A 512 -23.72 10.62 -13.46
C ILE A 512 -24.62 9.87 -14.46
N ALA A 513 -25.64 9.18 -13.97
CA ALA A 513 -26.65 8.48 -14.74
C ALA A 513 -27.47 9.46 -15.61
N SER A 514 -27.88 10.60 -15.06
CA SER A 514 -28.54 11.67 -15.82
C SER A 514 -27.61 12.24 -16.90
N GLN A 515 -26.36 12.55 -16.57
CA GLN A 515 -25.36 13.02 -17.54
C GLN A 515 -25.14 12.02 -18.68
N ILE A 516 -25.00 10.72 -18.37
CA ILE A 516 -24.85 9.65 -19.35
C ILE A 516 -26.11 9.52 -20.21
N SER A 517 -27.30 9.53 -19.62
CA SER A 517 -28.58 9.49 -20.34
C SER A 517 -28.74 10.69 -21.29
N ASN A 518 -28.36 11.89 -20.83
CA ASN A 518 -28.36 13.11 -21.64
C ASN A 518 -27.37 13.00 -22.82
N LEU A 519 -26.14 12.54 -22.59
CA LEU A 519 -25.16 12.29 -23.68
C LEU A 519 -25.67 11.26 -24.70
N VAL A 520 -26.23 10.14 -24.23
CA VAL A 520 -26.84 9.11 -25.09
C VAL A 520 -28.01 9.69 -25.91
N SER A 521 -28.83 10.55 -25.30
CA SER A 521 -29.93 11.26 -25.96
C SER A 521 -29.43 12.23 -27.03
N THR A 522 -28.44 13.08 -26.70
CA THR A 522 -27.82 14.04 -27.63
C THR A 522 -27.22 13.34 -28.85
N ILE A 523 -26.40 12.30 -28.65
CA ILE A 523 -25.75 11.58 -29.76
C ILE A 523 -26.79 10.87 -30.64
N ASN A 524 -27.78 10.20 -30.05
CA ASN A 524 -28.83 9.53 -30.83
C ASN A 524 -29.76 10.53 -31.55
N GLY A 525 -30.05 11.69 -30.96
CA GLY A 525 -30.87 12.74 -31.59
C GLY A 525 -30.14 13.50 -32.71
N ARG A 526 -28.80 13.60 -32.63
CA ARG A 526 -27.94 14.34 -33.58
C ARG A 526 -27.44 13.48 -34.75
N PHE A 527 -27.18 12.19 -34.52
CA PHE A 527 -26.58 11.27 -35.50
C PHE A 527 -27.41 10.01 -35.77
N GLY A 528 -28.60 9.89 -35.18
CA GLY A 528 -29.54 8.80 -35.43
C GLY A 528 -30.66 9.15 -36.42
N SER A 529 -31.45 8.13 -36.72
CA SER A 529 -32.62 8.17 -37.60
C SER A 529 -33.68 7.17 -37.11
N LEU A 530 -34.87 7.16 -37.71
CA LEU A 530 -35.96 6.26 -37.33
C LEU A 530 -35.60 4.76 -37.42
N SER A 531 -34.58 4.39 -38.22
CA SER A 531 -34.12 3.02 -38.42
C SER A 531 -32.75 2.72 -37.78
N PHE A 532 -32.06 3.73 -37.21
CA PHE A 532 -30.71 3.58 -36.69
C PHE A 532 -30.45 4.50 -35.49
N SER A 533 -29.92 3.96 -34.38
CA SER A 533 -29.45 4.79 -33.27
C SER A 533 -27.98 4.45 -32.97
N PRO A 534 -27.04 5.41 -33.10
CA PRO A 534 -25.60 5.16 -32.94
C PRO A 534 -25.19 4.63 -31.57
N VAL A 535 -25.93 4.95 -30.50
CA VAL A 535 -25.62 4.48 -29.14
C VAL A 535 -26.77 3.65 -28.59
N LYS A 536 -26.45 2.43 -28.16
CA LYS A 536 -27.33 1.54 -27.39
C LYS A 536 -26.80 1.46 -25.96
N TYR A 537 -27.59 1.97 -25.02
CA TYR A 537 -27.25 2.03 -23.61
C TYR A 537 -28.11 1.03 -22.82
N TYR A 538 -27.45 0.18 -22.04
CA TYR A 538 -28.08 -0.88 -21.24
C TYR A 538 -27.66 -0.77 -19.77
N PRO A 539 -28.42 -0.03 -18.93
CA PRO A 539 -28.14 0.14 -17.49
C PRO A 539 -28.62 -1.07 -16.68
N GLN A 540 -28.23 -2.27 -17.08
CA GLN A 540 -28.67 -3.53 -16.48
C GLN A 540 -27.58 -4.60 -16.54
N TYR A 541 -27.71 -5.61 -15.68
CA TYR A 541 -26.96 -6.86 -15.86
C TYR A 541 -27.48 -7.60 -17.11
N LEU A 542 -26.56 -8.00 -17.98
CA LEU A 542 -26.83 -8.95 -19.06
C LEU A 542 -26.72 -10.38 -18.54
N SER A 543 -27.45 -11.33 -19.14
CA SER A 543 -27.19 -12.74 -18.91
C SER A 543 -25.79 -13.13 -19.41
N GLN A 544 -25.24 -14.22 -18.86
CA GLN A 544 -23.94 -14.75 -19.29
C GLN A 544 -23.92 -15.05 -20.80
N HIS A 545 -25.05 -15.48 -21.37
CA HIS A 545 -25.15 -15.77 -22.80
C HIS A 545 -25.09 -14.52 -23.67
N GLU A 546 -25.84 -13.47 -23.31
CA GLU A 546 -25.82 -12.18 -24.02
C GLU A 546 -24.46 -11.50 -23.91
N TYR A 547 -23.81 -11.57 -22.74
CA TYR A 547 -22.51 -10.96 -22.51
C TYR A 547 -21.42 -11.54 -23.41
N PHE A 548 -21.23 -12.86 -23.40
CA PHE A 548 -20.21 -13.48 -24.25
C PHE A 548 -20.57 -13.43 -25.74
N ALA A 549 -21.86 -13.44 -26.10
CA ALA A 549 -22.27 -13.18 -27.47
C ALA A 549 -21.91 -11.77 -27.93
N LEU A 550 -22.12 -10.75 -27.08
CA LEU A 550 -21.76 -9.36 -27.36
C LEU A 550 -20.24 -9.19 -27.55
N LEU A 551 -19.42 -9.74 -26.64
CA LEU A 551 -17.96 -9.69 -26.77
C LEU A 551 -17.43 -10.39 -28.04
N ARG A 552 -18.05 -11.51 -28.46
CA ARG A 552 -17.68 -12.29 -29.66
C ARG A 552 -18.16 -11.67 -30.98
N VAL A 553 -19.10 -10.74 -30.94
CA VAL A 553 -19.67 -10.08 -32.14
C VAL A 553 -19.08 -8.70 -32.39
N ALA A 554 -18.56 -8.06 -31.35
CA ALA A 554 -17.85 -6.78 -31.42
C ALA A 554 -16.70 -6.73 -32.44
N ASP A 555 -16.60 -5.60 -33.15
CA ASP A 555 -15.50 -5.22 -34.05
C ASP A 555 -14.41 -4.37 -33.36
N VAL A 556 -14.72 -3.78 -32.19
CA VAL A 556 -13.78 -3.03 -31.34
C VAL A 556 -14.21 -3.16 -29.88
N GLY A 557 -13.27 -3.46 -28.98
CA GLY A 557 -13.45 -3.31 -27.53
C GLY A 557 -12.94 -1.94 -27.09
N LEU A 558 -13.72 -1.17 -26.34
CA LEU A 558 -13.37 0.21 -25.95
C LEU A 558 -13.47 0.41 -24.42
N ILE A 559 -12.31 0.46 -23.77
CA ILE A 559 -12.14 0.59 -22.32
C ILE A 559 -11.50 1.95 -22.00
N THR A 560 -12.28 2.89 -21.46
CA THR A 560 -11.89 4.30 -21.22
C THR A 560 -11.76 4.65 -19.73
N THR A 561 -11.48 3.64 -18.90
CA THR A 561 -11.35 3.78 -17.44
C THR A 561 -10.38 4.91 -17.07
N VAL A 562 -10.80 5.82 -16.18
CA VAL A 562 -9.98 6.96 -15.73
C VAL A 562 -8.90 6.49 -14.75
N ARG A 563 -9.21 5.45 -13.97
CA ARG A 563 -8.27 4.75 -13.07
C ARG A 563 -8.91 3.43 -12.63
N ASP A 564 -8.22 2.31 -12.77
CA ASP A 564 -8.59 1.06 -12.10
C ASP A 564 -7.38 0.17 -11.79
N GLY A 565 -7.51 -0.71 -10.79
CA GLY A 565 -6.44 -1.62 -10.39
C GLY A 565 -6.23 -2.79 -11.36
N MET A 566 -7.33 -3.29 -11.94
CA MET A 566 -7.33 -4.27 -13.03
C MET A 566 -8.66 -4.17 -13.80
N ASN A 567 -8.64 -4.48 -15.11
CA ASN A 567 -9.84 -4.48 -15.95
C ASN A 567 -10.10 -5.87 -16.57
N THR A 568 -10.90 -6.71 -15.90
CA THR A 568 -11.17 -8.10 -16.37
C THR A 568 -11.92 -8.14 -17.70
N THR A 569 -12.80 -7.17 -17.97
CA THR A 569 -13.50 -7.04 -19.28
C THR A 569 -12.52 -7.03 -20.45
N SER A 570 -11.36 -6.37 -20.32
CA SER A 570 -10.34 -6.36 -21.37
C SER A 570 -9.73 -7.75 -21.64
N LEU A 571 -9.54 -8.56 -20.60
CA LEU A 571 -9.01 -9.93 -20.68
C LEU A 571 -10.08 -10.89 -21.24
N GLU A 572 -11.32 -10.78 -20.73
CA GLU A 572 -12.50 -11.52 -21.20
C GLU A 572 -12.76 -11.25 -22.70
N TYR A 573 -12.60 -10.00 -23.15
CA TYR A 573 -12.70 -9.60 -24.56
C TYR A 573 -11.62 -10.27 -25.43
N ILE A 574 -10.37 -10.29 -24.98
CA ILE A 574 -9.27 -10.95 -25.71
C ILE A 574 -9.58 -12.43 -25.94
N ILE A 575 -10.05 -13.17 -24.93
CA ILE A 575 -10.43 -14.58 -25.10
C ILE A 575 -11.62 -14.74 -26.07
N CYS A 576 -12.62 -13.86 -26.01
CA CYS A 576 -13.77 -13.88 -26.93
C CYS A 576 -13.40 -13.60 -28.39
N GLN A 577 -12.25 -12.97 -28.67
CA GLN A 577 -11.85 -12.58 -30.01
C GLN A 577 -10.97 -13.61 -30.75
N GLN A 578 -10.74 -14.81 -30.19
CA GLN A 578 -9.85 -15.86 -30.75
C GLN A 578 -10.05 -16.19 -32.25
N ASN A 579 -11.25 -16.02 -32.79
CA ASN A 579 -11.58 -16.33 -34.20
C ASN A 579 -11.71 -15.08 -35.09
N ASN A 580 -11.87 -13.90 -34.48
CA ASN A 580 -12.33 -12.66 -35.13
C ASN A 580 -11.30 -11.51 -35.02
N HIS A 581 -10.30 -11.68 -34.14
CA HIS A 581 -9.11 -10.84 -33.97
C HIS A 581 -9.38 -9.33 -33.85
N SER A 582 -10.53 -8.93 -33.31
CA SER A 582 -10.86 -7.50 -33.26
C SER A 582 -10.00 -6.73 -32.24
N PRO A 583 -9.61 -5.49 -32.56
CA PRO A 583 -8.70 -4.69 -31.75
C PRO A 583 -9.34 -4.22 -30.43
N LEU A 584 -8.49 -4.14 -29.41
CA LEU A 584 -8.81 -3.57 -28.11
C LEU A 584 -8.21 -2.15 -28.02
N ILE A 585 -9.05 -1.18 -27.68
CA ILE A 585 -8.66 0.17 -27.27
C ILE A 585 -8.73 0.23 -25.74
N LEU A 586 -7.63 0.64 -25.10
CA LEU A 586 -7.43 0.55 -23.65
C LEU A 586 -6.81 1.83 -23.08
N SER A 587 -7.46 2.41 -22.07
CA SER A 587 -6.91 3.52 -21.28
C SER A 587 -5.52 3.21 -20.72
N GLU A 588 -4.57 4.13 -20.91
CA GLU A 588 -3.24 4.11 -20.28
C GLU A 588 -3.29 4.15 -18.74
N PHE A 589 -4.43 4.59 -18.17
CA PHE A 589 -4.66 4.64 -16.72
C PHE A 589 -5.29 3.37 -16.14
N SER A 590 -5.53 2.34 -16.96
CA SER A 590 -5.95 1.02 -16.47
C SER A 590 -4.76 0.23 -15.93
N GLY A 591 -4.94 -0.51 -14.83
CA GLY A 591 -3.90 -1.41 -14.32
C GLY A 591 -3.47 -2.49 -15.33
N THR A 592 -4.36 -2.88 -16.26
CA THR A 592 -4.03 -3.82 -17.35
C THR A 592 -3.20 -3.20 -18.48
N ALA A 593 -2.98 -1.87 -18.50
CA ALA A 593 -2.29 -1.21 -19.62
C ALA A 593 -0.81 -1.62 -19.72
N GLY A 594 -0.12 -1.76 -18.58
CA GLY A 594 1.29 -2.17 -18.55
C GLY A 594 1.54 -3.61 -18.98
N THR A 595 0.53 -4.48 -18.91
CA THR A 595 0.64 -5.90 -19.31
C THR A 595 0.17 -6.16 -20.74
N LEU A 596 -0.77 -5.36 -21.26
CA LEU A 596 -1.35 -5.50 -22.61
C LEU A 596 -0.76 -4.51 -23.63
N SER A 597 0.57 -4.37 -23.67
CA SER A 597 1.31 -3.40 -24.49
C SER A 597 1.08 -3.45 -26.02
N SER A 598 0.40 -4.49 -26.51
CA SER A 598 0.00 -4.64 -27.92
C SER A 598 -1.41 -4.09 -28.23
N ALA A 599 -2.12 -3.54 -27.23
CA ALA A 599 -3.41 -2.87 -27.40
C ALA A 599 -3.23 -1.45 -27.95
N ILE A 600 -4.34 -0.85 -28.41
CA ILE A 600 -4.35 0.56 -28.81
C ILE A 600 -4.52 1.40 -27.54
N HIS A 601 -3.40 1.88 -26.99
CA HIS A 601 -3.42 2.74 -25.81
C HIS A 601 -3.97 4.14 -26.13
N ILE A 602 -4.72 4.69 -25.17
CA ILE A 602 -5.34 6.02 -25.25
C ILE A 602 -5.28 6.75 -23.90
N ASN A 603 -5.20 8.08 -23.96
CA ASN A 603 -5.61 8.93 -22.86
C ASN A 603 -7.14 9.19 -22.97
N PRO A 604 -7.98 8.74 -22.02
CA PRO A 604 -9.44 8.92 -22.10
C PRO A 604 -9.89 10.38 -21.96
N TRP A 605 -9.01 11.30 -21.52
CA TRP A 605 -9.30 12.72 -21.46
C TRP A 605 -9.12 13.45 -22.80
N ASP A 606 -8.32 12.89 -23.72
CA ASP A 606 -8.21 13.39 -25.09
C ASP A 606 -9.28 12.75 -25.97
N THR A 607 -10.47 13.36 -26.00
CA THR A 607 -11.60 12.90 -26.82
C THR A 607 -11.30 12.88 -28.32
N VAL A 608 -10.34 13.68 -28.80
CA VAL A 608 -9.89 13.69 -30.20
C VAL A 608 -8.95 12.52 -30.48
N GLY A 609 -7.98 12.27 -29.61
CA GLY A 609 -7.10 11.10 -29.67
C GLY A 609 -7.87 9.79 -29.58
N VAL A 610 -8.87 9.69 -28.69
CA VAL A 610 -9.77 8.53 -28.62
C VAL A 610 -10.60 8.39 -29.91
N ALA A 611 -11.14 9.47 -30.47
CA ALA A 611 -11.85 9.43 -31.75
C ALA A 611 -10.94 8.95 -32.91
N MET A 612 -9.68 9.39 -32.94
CA MET A 612 -8.69 8.91 -33.91
C MET A 612 -8.33 7.43 -33.69
N ALA A 613 -8.23 6.98 -32.43
CA ALA A 613 -8.00 5.58 -32.08
C ALA A 613 -9.16 4.67 -32.51
N ILE A 614 -10.42 5.13 -32.34
CA ILE A 614 -11.61 4.43 -32.83
C ILE A 614 -11.55 4.26 -34.36
N ASN A 615 -11.26 5.34 -35.11
CA ASN A 615 -11.12 5.25 -36.56
C ASN A 615 -9.99 4.29 -36.97
N LYS A 616 -8.82 4.40 -36.33
CA LYS A 616 -7.68 3.50 -36.55
C LYS A 616 -8.04 2.03 -36.31
N ALA A 617 -8.76 1.72 -35.24
CA ALA A 617 -9.20 0.36 -34.92
C ALA A 617 -10.15 -0.20 -35.99
N LEU A 618 -11.12 0.59 -36.43
CA LEU A 618 -12.08 0.21 -37.47
C LEU A 618 -11.39 -0.04 -38.82
N THR A 619 -10.49 0.87 -39.24
CA THR A 619 -9.77 0.78 -40.53
C THR A 619 -8.58 -0.17 -40.55
N MET A 620 -8.08 -0.63 -39.39
CA MET A 620 -6.87 -1.46 -39.28
C MET A 620 -6.92 -2.72 -40.17
N PRO A 621 -5.86 -3.04 -40.95
CA PRO A 621 -5.73 -4.26 -41.73
C PRO A 621 -5.88 -5.56 -40.91
N TYR A 622 -6.32 -6.64 -41.57
CA TYR A 622 -6.51 -7.95 -40.92
C TYR A 622 -5.19 -8.54 -40.39
N LEU A 623 -4.06 -8.32 -41.07
CA LEU A 623 -2.76 -8.84 -40.64
C LEU A 623 -2.32 -8.19 -39.32
N ASP A 624 -2.46 -6.87 -39.20
CA ASP A 624 -2.13 -6.11 -37.98
C ASP A 624 -3.06 -6.50 -36.82
N LYS A 625 -4.37 -6.58 -37.10
CA LYS A 625 -5.39 -7.08 -36.16
C LYS A 625 -5.03 -8.47 -35.61
N LYS A 626 -4.68 -9.41 -36.49
CA LYS A 626 -4.24 -10.76 -36.12
C LYS A 626 -2.94 -10.76 -35.32
N SER A 627 -1.96 -9.93 -35.71
CA SER A 627 -0.66 -9.81 -35.03
C SER A 627 -0.82 -9.32 -33.59
N GLN A 628 -1.51 -8.18 -33.40
CA GLN A 628 -1.82 -7.63 -32.08
C GLN A 628 -2.61 -8.62 -31.23
N HIS A 629 -3.67 -9.20 -31.80
CA HIS A 629 -4.50 -10.18 -31.11
C HIS A 629 -3.70 -11.40 -30.62
N LEU A 630 -2.81 -11.97 -31.44
CA LEU A 630 -2.02 -13.15 -31.05
C LEU A 630 -1.06 -12.85 -29.88
N MET A 631 -0.47 -11.66 -29.83
CA MET A 631 0.37 -11.23 -28.71
C MET A 631 -0.44 -11.04 -27.43
N LEU A 632 -1.59 -10.36 -27.52
CA LEU A 632 -2.53 -10.19 -26.40
C LEU A 632 -3.06 -11.54 -25.90
N TYR A 633 -3.53 -12.41 -26.80
CA TYR A 633 -4.07 -13.72 -26.47
C TYR A 633 -3.04 -14.59 -25.76
N LYS A 634 -1.79 -14.66 -26.27
CA LYS A 634 -0.69 -15.37 -25.61
C LYS A 634 -0.44 -14.84 -24.19
N HIS A 635 -0.48 -13.52 -23.98
CA HIS A 635 -0.32 -12.96 -22.64
C HIS A 635 -1.42 -13.46 -21.69
N VAL A 636 -2.70 -13.35 -22.09
CA VAL A 636 -3.85 -13.70 -21.25
C VAL A 636 -3.96 -15.21 -20.97
N THR A 637 -3.57 -16.07 -21.92
CA THR A 637 -3.56 -17.53 -21.70
C THR A 637 -2.34 -18.04 -20.93
N THR A 638 -1.27 -17.25 -20.82
CA THR A 638 -0.10 -17.58 -20.00
C THR A 638 -0.26 -17.09 -18.55
N ASN A 639 -0.83 -15.90 -18.36
CA ASN A 639 -1.02 -15.27 -17.04
C ASN A 639 -2.45 -15.53 -16.56
N THR A 640 -2.76 -16.79 -16.27
CA THR A 640 -4.06 -17.21 -15.72
C THR A 640 -4.22 -16.82 -14.26
N VAL A 641 -5.46 -16.87 -13.76
CA VAL A 641 -5.74 -16.70 -12.33
C VAL A 641 -4.99 -17.73 -11.47
N SER A 642 -4.89 -18.99 -11.92
CA SER A 642 -4.15 -20.05 -11.21
C SER A 642 -2.63 -19.80 -11.18
N ALA A 643 -2.05 -19.29 -12.27
CA ALA A 643 -0.65 -18.86 -12.30
C ALA A 643 -0.39 -17.70 -11.32
N TRP A 644 -1.30 -16.73 -11.24
CA TRP A 644 -1.25 -15.64 -10.26
C TRP A 644 -1.31 -16.17 -8.82
N SER A 645 -2.22 -17.09 -8.49
CA SER A 645 -2.31 -17.71 -7.16
C SER A 645 -1.01 -18.41 -6.77
N GLN A 646 -0.47 -19.24 -7.67
CA GLN A 646 0.79 -19.95 -7.45
C GLN A 646 1.97 -18.99 -7.28
N GLN A 647 2.09 -17.94 -8.10
CA GLN A 647 3.17 -16.96 -7.99
C GLN A 647 3.15 -16.23 -6.64
N PHE A 648 1.97 -15.77 -6.17
CA PHE A 648 1.85 -15.12 -4.87
C PHE A 648 2.21 -16.06 -3.72
N ILE A 649 1.64 -17.27 -3.69
CA ILE A 649 1.88 -18.24 -2.60
C ILE A 649 3.35 -18.68 -2.57
N ASN A 650 3.95 -19.00 -3.72
CA ASN A 650 5.37 -19.37 -3.81
C ASN A 650 6.27 -18.24 -3.32
N ARG A 651 5.97 -16.98 -3.70
CA ARG A 651 6.74 -15.81 -3.28
C ARG A 651 6.60 -15.52 -1.79
N LEU A 652 5.40 -15.69 -1.22
CA LEU A 652 5.16 -15.60 0.23
C LEU A 652 5.96 -16.66 0.99
N VAL A 653 5.89 -17.93 0.60
CA VAL A 653 6.64 -19.01 1.29
C VAL A 653 8.16 -18.84 1.14
N THR A 654 8.63 -18.37 -0.03
CA THR A 654 10.05 -18.00 -0.23
C THR A 654 10.45 -16.86 0.71
N ASN A 655 9.60 -15.84 0.90
CA ASN A 655 9.85 -14.76 1.84
C ASN A 655 9.93 -15.26 3.28
N LEU A 656 8.91 -16.00 3.74
CA LEU A 656 8.83 -16.55 5.10
C LEU A 656 10.04 -17.42 5.49
N SER A 657 10.64 -18.12 4.53
CA SER A 657 11.83 -18.95 4.73
C SER A 657 13.17 -18.21 4.52
N SER A 658 13.18 -17.07 3.83
CA SER A 658 14.38 -16.23 3.64
C SER A 658 14.56 -15.22 4.76
N PHE A 659 13.45 -14.72 5.31
CA PHE A 659 13.40 -13.82 6.47
C PHE A 659 12.95 -14.60 7.70
N ASP A 660 13.72 -15.64 8.04
CA ASP A 660 13.50 -16.40 9.26
C ASP A 660 13.61 -15.46 10.48
N GLN A 661 12.51 -15.35 11.22
CA GLN A 661 12.40 -14.47 12.39
C GLN A 661 13.18 -15.01 13.61
N SER A 662 13.86 -16.16 13.47
CA SER A 662 14.71 -16.78 14.50
C SER A 662 15.90 -15.94 14.98
N VAL A 663 16.26 -14.86 14.27
CA VAL A 663 17.28 -13.88 14.70
C VAL A 663 16.66 -12.56 15.17
N ALA A 664 15.41 -12.59 15.66
CA ALA A 664 14.92 -11.56 16.57
C ALA A 664 15.63 -11.70 17.92
N THR A 665 16.29 -10.63 18.39
CA THR A 665 16.97 -10.63 19.69
C THR A 665 15.96 -10.91 20.81
N PRO A 666 16.21 -11.78 21.80
CA PRO A 666 15.20 -12.15 22.79
C PRO A 666 14.82 -10.98 23.69
N ALA A 667 13.56 -10.94 24.14
CA ALA A 667 13.11 -9.94 25.12
C ALA A 667 13.83 -10.14 26.46
N LEU A 668 14.24 -9.03 27.10
CA LEU A 668 15.06 -9.06 28.32
C LEU A 668 14.44 -9.92 29.44
N ASP A 669 15.12 -10.99 29.82
CA ASP A 669 14.76 -11.81 30.98
C ASP A 669 14.97 -11.03 32.29
N LYS A 670 13.92 -10.32 32.71
CA LYS A 670 13.84 -9.56 33.96
C LYS A 670 14.15 -10.45 35.19
N ALA A 671 13.87 -11.76 35.15
CA ALA A 671 14.16 -12.67 36.26
C ALA A 671 15.64 -13.06 36.34
N LYS A 672 16.29 -13.38 35.20
CA LYS A 672 17.75 -13.61 35.13
C LYS A 672 18.52 -12.34 35.51
N LEU A 673 18.06 -11.17 35.04
CA LEU A 673 18.62 -9.86 35.38
C LEU A 673 18.64 -9.62 36.90
N VAL A 674 17.47 -9.70 37.57
CA VAL A 674 17.34 -9.51 39.02
C VAL A 674 18.14 -10.55 39.80
N LYS A 675 18.14 -11.81 39.34
CA LYS A 675 18.89 -12.91 39.96
C LYS A 675 20.40 -12.66 39.95
N GLN A 676 20.97 -12.12 38.87
CA GLN A 676 22.40 -11.80 38.83
C GLN A 676 22.72 -10.49 39.58
N TYR A 677 21.89 -9.44 39.45
CA TYR A 677 22.02 -8.18 40.19
C TYR A 677 22.11 -8.40 41.71
N ARG A 678 21.24 -9.25 42.26
CA ARG A 678 21.24 -9.61 43.69
C ARG A 678 22.51 -10.33 44.14
N ARG A 679 23.13 -11.14 43.28
CA ARG A 679 24.35 -11.91 43.60
C ARG A 679 25.62 -11.07 43.48
N ALA A 680 25.65 -10.12 42.54
CA ALA A 680 26.78 -9.23 42.31
C ALA A 680 26.92 -8.18 43.42
N ARG A 681 28.15 -8.00 43.92
CA ARG A 681 28.57 -6.90 44.82
C ARG A 681 29.30 -5.79 44.07
N LYS A 682 29.71 -6.03 42.82
CA LYS A 682 30.26 -5.03 41.89
C LYS A 682 29.41 -4.95 40.63
N ARG A 683 28.66 -3.86 40.43
CA ARG A 683 27.73 -3.70 39.31
C ARG A 683 28.07 -2.44 38.51
N LEU A 684 28.20 -2.58 37.20
CA LEU A 684 28.38 -1.49 36.26
C LEU A 684 27.09 -1.27 35.46
N PHE A 685 26.66 -0.03 35.33
CA PHE A 685 25.54 0.38 34.49
C PHE A 685 26.02 1.40 33.48
N MET A 686 25.67 1.20 32.21
CA MET A 686 26.01 2.08 31.09
C MET A 686 24.75 2.34 30.28
N PHE A 687 24.28 3.58 30.25
CA PHE A 687 23.05 3.95 29.57
C PHE A 687 23.33 5.05 28.55
N ASP A 688 22.91 4.83 27.30
CA ASP A 688 22.69 5.94 26.38
C ASP A 688 21.52 6.84 26.84
N TYR A 689 21.43 8.05 26.29
CA TYR A 689 20.44 9.05 26.66
C TYR A 689 19.24 9.15 25.68
N ASP A 690 19.50 9.16 24.37
CA ASP A 690 18.56 9.58 23.31
C ASP A 690 17.93 8.36 22.61
N GLY A 691 16.65 8.09 22.88
CA GLY A 691 15.99 6.84 22.47
C GLY A 691 16.12 5.71 23.50
N THR A 692 17.02 5.87 24.48
CA THR A 692 17.25 4.88 25.55
C THR A 692 16.59 5.30 26.88
N LEU A 693 16.98 6.45 27.44
CA LEU A 693 16.41 6.99 28.68
C LEU A 693 15.32 8.05 28.44
N THR A 694 15.35 8.70 27.27
CA THR A 694 14.36 9.69 26.83
C THR A 694 13.87 9.35 25.42
N PRO A 695 12.58 9.58 25.06
CA PRO A 695 12.10 9.31 23.69
C PRO A 695 12.74 10.24 22.65
N ILE A 696 13.04 9.73 21.45
CA ILE A 696 13.58 10.55 20.35
C ILE A 696 12.55 11.60 19.91
N VAL A 697 12.92 12.87 20.05
CA VAL A 697 12.12 14.05 19.71
C VAL A 697 12.54 14.71 18.38
N LYS A 698 11.69 15.60 17.84
CA LYS A 698 11.93 16.35 16.59
C LYS A 698 12.89 17.53 16.74
N ASP A 699 13.12 17.96 17.97
CA ASP A 699 14.07 18.98 18.36
C ASP A 699 14.96 18.38 19.45
N PRO A 700 16.27 18.19 19.23
CA PRO A 700 17.14 17.60 20.24
C PRO A 700 17.09 18.33 21.58
N GLN A 701 16.93 19.65 21.62
CA GLN A 701 16.91 20.39 22.89
C GLN A 701 15.65 20.11 23.73
N ALA A 702 14.58 19.58 23.12
CA ALA A 702 13.36 19.16 23.82
C ALA A 702 13.42 17.75 24.45
N ALA A 703 14.58 17.07 24.42
CA ALA A 703 14.76 15.72 24.98
C ALA A 703 14.93 15.73 26.51
N ILE A 704 14.01 16.38 27.22
CA ILE A 704 14.07 16.62 28.66
C ILE A 704 13.76 15.32 29.43
N PRO A 705 14.54 14.93 30.46
CA PRO A 705 14.29 13.72 31.22
C PRO A 705 13.19 13.95 32.26
N SER A 706 12.23 13.02 32.36
CA SER A 706 11.13 13.16 33.32
C SER A 706 11.56 12.93 34.77
N ASP A 707 10.81 13.49 35.73
CA ASP A 707 10.97 13.24 37.17
C ASP A 707 11.02 11.75 37.54
N ARG A 708 10.41 10.87 36.74
CA ARG A 708 10.48 9.42 36.95
C ARG A 708 11.86 8.87 36.58
N VAL A 709 12.42 9.29 35.43
CA VAL A 709 13.79 8.94 34.99
C VAL A 709 14.79 9.39 36.04
N LEU A 710 14.77 10.68 36.42
CA LEU A 710 15.72 11.26 37.37
C LEU A 710 15.68 10.59 38.74
N ARG A 711 14.48 10.33 39.29
CA ARG A 711 14.34 9.63 40.59
C ARG A 711 14.80 8.16 40.51
N THR A 712 14.46 7.45 39.43
CA THR A 712 14.89 6.05 39.26
C THR A 712 16.41 5.94 39.09
N LEU A 713 17.06 6.84 38.35
CA LEU A 713 18.52 6.88 38.22
C LEU A 713 19.21 7.28 39.52
N LYS A 714 18.72 8.32 40.22
CA LYS A 714 19.26 8.75 41.52
C LYS A 714 19.16 7.66 42.58
N SER A 715 18.04 6.91 42.60
CA SER A 715 17.88 5.75 43.49
C SER A 715 18.79 4.58 43.13
N LEU A 716 19.14 4.38 41.85
CA LEU A 716 20.07 3.33 41.42
C LEU A 716 21.52 3.68 41.81
N ALA A 717 21.92 4.93 41.60
CA ALA A 717 23.28 5.42 41.85
C ALA A 717 23.59 5.59 43.36
N ALA A 718 22.57 5.61 44.22
CA ALA A 718 22.73 5.73 45.67
C ALA A 718 23.23 4.43 46.36
N ASP A 719 23.10 3.25 45.73
CA ASP A 719 23.72 2.01 46.25
C ASP A 719 25.22 2.00 45.89
N PRO A 720 26.14 2.04 46.86
CA PRO A 720 27.59 2.12 46.59
C PRO A 720 28.18 0.86 45.93
N ARG A 721 27.38 -0.20 45.70
CA ARG A 721 27.73 -1.36 44.86
C ARG A 721 27.55 -1.10 43.37
N ASN A 722 26.86 -0.01 43.00
CA ASN A 722 26.51 0.36 41.64
C ASN A 722 27.40 1.54 41.17
N ALA A 723 28.13 1.36 40.08
CA ALA A 723 28.68 2.49 39.31
C ALA A 723 27.76 2.74 38.12
N VAL A 724 27.18 3.94 38.02
CA VAL A 724 26.17 4.28 37.00
C VAL A 724 26.70 5.36 36.08
N TRP A 725 26.70 5.06 34.78
CA TRP A 725 27.27 5.89 33.73
C TRP A 725 26.24 6.24 32.66
N ILE A 726 26.19 7.52 32.30
CA ILE A 726 25.43 8.02 31.13
C ILE A 726 26.43 8.28 29.99
N ILE A 727 26.29 7.62 28.85
CA ILE A 727 27.19 7.70 27.70
C ILE A 727 26.42 8.26 26.51
N SER A 728 26.52 9.57 26.29
CA SER A 728 25.60 10.32 25.41
C SER A 728 26.29 10.95 24.19
N GLY A 729 25.50 11.18 23.14
CA GLY A 729 25.90 11.99 21.99
C GLY A 729 25.79 13.51 22.21
N ARG A 730 25.30 13.94 23.38
CA ARG A 730 25.12 15.35 23.79
C ARG A 730 26.40 16.00 24.29
N ASP A 731 26.40 17.33 24.36
CA ASP A 731 27.50 18.10 24.95
C ASP A 731 27.48 18.08 26.49
N GLN A 732 28.53 18.67 27.06
CA GLN A 732 28.74 18.78 28.52
C GLN A 732 27.63 19.60 29.20
N ALA A 733 27.26 20.75 28.62
CA ALA A 733 26.36 21.70 29.24
C ALA A 733 24.94 21.13 29.39
N PHE A 734 24.46 20.42 28.37
CA PHE A 734 23.18 19.72 28.43
C PHE A 734 23.18 18.60 29.49
N LEU A 735 24.27 17.84 29.62
CA LEU A 735 24.37 16.79 30.64
C LEU A 735 24.50 17.37 32.05
N ASP A 736 25.24 18.47 32.23
CA ASP A 736 25.37 19.17 33.51
C ASP A 736 24.05 19.78 33.97
N GLU A 737 23.27 20.38 33.07
CA GLU A 737 21.93 20.92 33.34
C GLU A 737 20.96 19.82 33.82
N TRP A 738 20.81 18.74 33.05
CA TRP A 738 19.74 17.77 33.26
C TRP A 738 20.10 16.58 34.15
N MET A 739 21.37 16.17 34.21
CA MET A 739 21.86 15.03 35.01
C MET A 739 22.93 15.41 36.03
N GLY A 740 23.65 16.52 35.84
CA GLY A 740 24.82 16.90 36.63
C GLY A 740 24.59 17.08 38.12
N HIS A 741 23.35 17.37 38.52
CA HIS A 741 22.88 17.50 39.91
C HIS A 741 22.77 16.17 40.69
N ILE A 742 23.13 15.04 40.06
CA ILE A 742 23.23 13.71 40.70
C ILE A 742 24.73 13.37 40.81
N PRO A 743 25.40 13.66 41.94
CA PRO A 743 26.85 13.53 42.04
C PRO A 743 27.35 12.08 42.00
N GLU A 744 26.48 11.09 42.20
CA GLU A 744 26.82 9.67 42.06
C GLU A 744 26.95 9.18 40.61
N LEU A 745 26.50 9.96 39.61
CA LEU A 745 26.61 9.59 38.20
C LEU A 745 27.99 9.93 37.62
N GLY A 746 28.53 9.00 36.84
CA GLY A 746 29.56 9.31 35.85
C GLY A 746 28.90 9.74 34.54
N LEU A 747 29.41 10.78 33.90
CA LEU A 747 28.86 11.32 32.66
C LEU A 747 29.90 11.23 31.55
N SER A 748 29.47 10.90 30.33
CA SER A 748 30.33 10.93 29.14
C SER A 748 29.59 11.58 27.97
N ALA A 749 30.24 12.58 27.38
CA ALA A 749 29.67 13.50 26.40
C ALA A 749 30.33 13.34 25.02
N GLU A 750 29.67 13.84 23.98
CA GLU A 750 30.08 13.80 22.57
C GLU A 750 30.58 12.40 22.15
N HIS A 751 29.75 11.38 22.38
CA HIS A 751 29.99 9.95 22.11
C HIS A 751 31.26 9.36 22.77
N GLY A 752 31.81 10.02 23.79
CA GLY A 752 32.95 9.55 24.58
C GLY A 752 34.10 10.54 24.71
N CYS A 753 34.07 11.65 23.98
CA CYS A 753 35.21 12.56 23.90
C CYS A 753 35.45 13.39 25.17
N PHE A 754 34.46 13.44 26.07
CA PHE A 754 34.63 14.00 27.42
C PHE A 754 34.09 13.04 28.48
N ILE A 755 34.72 13.03 29.66
CA ILE A 755 34.31 12.26 30.84
C ILE A 755 34.21 13.18 32.06
N ARG A 756 33.10 13.12 32.80
CA ARG A 756 32.97 13.64 34.16
C ARG A 756 32.93 12.45 35.12
N MET A 757 33.89 12.36 36.02
CA MET A 757 33.97 11.24 36.98
C MET A 757 32.87 11.34 38.06
N PRO A 758 32.34 10.21 38.59
CA PRO A 758 31.44 10.24 39.73
C PRO A 758 32.06 11.01 40.90
N ARG A 759 31.27 11.90 41.52
CA ARG A 759 31.65 12.81 42.60
C ARG A 759 32.72 13.84 42.22
N SER A 760 32.86 14.13 40.92
CA SER A 760 33.64 15.24 40.37
C SER A 760 32.75 16.16 39.52
N ASP A 761 33.06 17.45 39.54
CA ASP A 761 32.48 18.46 38.64
C ASP A 761 33.40 18.73 37.42
N ASP A 762 34.65 18.24 37.44
CA ASP A 762 35.64 18.43 36.37
C ASP A 762 35.43 17.46 35.19
N TRP A 763 35.51 17.98 33.97
CA TRP A 763 35.44 17.23 32.71
C TRP A 763 36.84 16.97 32.10
N GLU A 764 37.25 15.71 31.99
CA GLU A 764 38.44 15.25 31.26
C GLU A 764 38.17 15.29 29.74
N ASN A 765 39.07 15.88 28.94
CA ASN A 765 38.97 15.96 27.47
C ASN A 765 39.87 14.91 26.80
N LEU A 766 39.28 13.81 26.32
CA LEU A 766 40.04 12.71 25.70
C LEU A 766 40.49 13.02 24.28
N ALA A 767 39.93 14.05 23.65
CA ALA A 767 40.23 14.44 22.27
C ALA A 767 41.22 15.61 22.16
N GLU A 768 41.72 16.16 23.27
CA GLU A 768 42.50 17.41 23.31
C GLU A 768 43.77 17.42 22.44
N GLN A 769 44.39 16.24 22.24
CA GLN A 769 45.60 16.10 21.44
C GLN A 769 45.34 15.99 19.91
N SER A 770 44.08 15.98 19.47
CA SER A 770 43.72 15.73 18.07
C SER A 770 43.52 17.01 17.25
N ASN A 771 44.00 16.99 16.00
CA ASN A 771 44.01 18.16 15.13
C ASN A 771 42.64 18.40 14.47
N MET A 772 41.87 19.36 15.00
CA MET A 772 40.51 19.71 14.54
C MET A 772 40.44 20.48 13.20
N ALA A 773 41.54 20.68 12.48
CA ALA A 773 41.53 21.45 11.22
C ALA A 773 40.59 20.88 10.14
N TRP A 774 40.31 19.57 10.18
CA TRP A 774 39.31 18.89 9.34
C TRP A 774 37.90 19.50 9.45
N GLN A 775 37.54 20.09 10.60
CA GLN A 775 36.21 20.68 10.81
C GLN A 775 35.88 21.75 9.77
N LYS A 776 36.88 22.48 9.25
CA LYS A 776 36.64 23.49 8.22
C LYS A 776 36.21 22.85 6.89
N GLU A 777 36.93 21.83 6.43
CA GLU A 777 36.64 21.16 5.14
C GLU A 777 35.30 20.41 5.17
N VAL A 778 34.91 19.89 6.34
CA VAL A 778 33.58 19.33 6.58
C VAL A 778 32.51 20.42 6.62
N MET A 779 32.74 21.55 7.31
CA MET A 779 31.81 22.67 7.38
C MET A 779 31.52 23.27 5.99
N ASP A 780 32.57 23.52 5.20
CA ASP A 780 32.45 24.03 3.82
C ASP A 780 31.63 23.06 2.94
N THR A 781 31.80 21.74 3.15
CA THR A 781 31.02 20.70 2.45
C THR A 781 29.56 20.66 2.94
N PHE A 782 29.31 20.61 4.25
CA PHE A 782 27.96 20.60 4.81
C PHE A 782 27.18 21.88 4.48
N GLN A 783 27.83 23.04 4.39
CA GLN A 783 27.21 24.28 3.96
C GLN A 783 26.68 24.18 2.52
N HIS A 784 27.49 23.65 1.60
CA HIS A 784 27.08 23.42 0.21
C HIS A 784 25.85 22.50 0.09
N PHE A 785 25.78 21.43 0.88
CA PHE A 785 24.59 20.56 0.90
C PHE A 785 23.41 21.17 1.65
N THR A 786 23.64 22.04 2.65
CA THR A 786 22.58 22.74 3.40
C THR A 786 21.85 23.74 2.51
N GLU A 787 22.57 24.59 1.78
CA GLU A 787 22.02 25.58 0.85
C GLU A 787 21.15 24.96 -0.25
N ARG A 788 21.44 23.70 -0.60
CA ARG A 788 20.74 22.93 -1.64
C ARG A 788 19.59 22.07 -1.11
N THR A 789 19.49 21.87 0.21
CA THR A 789 18.55 20.90 0.82
C THR A 789 17.65 21.60 1.82
N GLN A 790 16.52 22.13 1.35
CA GLN A 790 15.54 22.83 2.20
C GLN A 790 15.12 21.98 3.40
N GLY A 791 15.17 22.56 4.60
CA GLY A 791 14.86 21.87 5.86
C GLY A 791 16.05 21.14 6.50
N SER A 792 17.21 21.07 5.84
CA SER A 792 18.44 20.62 6.50
C SER A 792 19.12 21.75 7.29
N PHE A 793 19.99 21.38 8.23
CA PHE A 793 20.82 22.31 9.00
C PHE A 793 22.10 21.63 9.53
N ILE A 794 23.08 22.43 9.94
CA ILE A 794 24.34 21.97 10.54
C ILE A 794 24.29 22.18 12.05
N GLU A 795 24.56 21.14 12.82
CA GLU A 795 24.89 21.19 14.25
C GLU A 795 26.42 21.11 14.41
N ARG A 796 26.97 21.96 15.27
CA ARG A 796 28.40 21.98 15.61
C ARG A 796 28.60 21.67 17.08
N LYS A 797 29.11 20.47 17.36
CA LYS A 797 29.61 20.05 18.68
C LYS A 797 31.08 20.49 18.81
N ARG A 798 31.76 20.26 19.95
CA ARG A 798 33.17 20.64 20.09
C ARG A 798 34.09 19.81 19.20
N VAL A 799 33.84 18.50 19.12
CA VAL A 799 34.72 17.55 18.41
C VAL A 799 34.05 16.86 17.22
N ALA A 800 32.75 17.07 17.02
CA ALA A 800 31.98 16.48 15.92
C ALA A 800 31.13 17.52 15.17
N LEU A 801 30.86 17.27 13.90
CA LEU A 801 29.95 18.06 13.07
C LEU A 801 28.83 17.16 12.55
N THR A 802 27.58 17.59 12.72
CA THR A 802 26.40 16.79 12.34
C THR A 802 25.51 17.55 11.36
N TRP A 803 25.29 17.03 10.17
CA TRP A 803 24.35 17.57 9.18
C TRP A 803 23.01 16.83 9.27
N HIS A 804 21.98 17.53 9.71
CA HIS A 804 20.64 16.96 9.89
C HIS A 804 19.78 17.26 8.67
N TYR A 805 19.17 16.23 8.08
CA TYR A 805 18.23 16.36 6.95
C TYR A 805 16.81 15.85 7.28
N ARG A 806 16.54 15.51 8.55
CA ARG A 806 15.26 14.99 9.06
C ARG A 806 14.01 15.85 8.77
N ARG A 807 14.16 17.15 8.46
CA ARG A 807 13.05 18.06 8.10
C ARG A 807 12.97 18.36 6.58
N ALA A 808 13.83 17.76 5.76
CA ALA A 808 13.75 17.81 4.30
C ALA A 808 12.74 16.77 3.75
N ASP A 809 12.49 16.78 2.44
CA ASP A 809 11.81 15.66 1.77
C ASP A 809 12.60 14.35 1.98
N PRO A 810 11.99 13.22 2.38
CA PRO A 810 12.73 11.99 2.70
C PRO A 810 13.54 11.42 1.54
N GLU A 811 13.03 11.48 0.31
CA GLU A 811 13.69 10.91 -0.86
C GLU A 811 14.83 11.81 -1.34
N TYR A 812 14.61 13.14 -1.36
CA TYR A 812 15.63 14.11 -1.73
C TYR A 812 16.72 14.28 -0.66
N GLY A 813 16.34 14.35 0.63
CA GLY A 813 17.26 14.45 1.75
C GLY A 813 18.18 13.22 1.84
N ALA A 814 17.64 12.02 1.69
CA ALA A 814 18.45 10.80 1.64
C ALA A 814 19.35 10.73 0.38
N PHE A 815 18.93 11.28 -0.76
CA PHE A 815 19.79 11.42 -1.93
C PHE A 815 20.96 12.39 -1.69
N GLN A 816 20.67 13.59 -1.18
CA GLN A 816 21.67 14.60 -0.83
C GLN A 816 22.64 14.08 0.23
N ALA A 817 22.17 13.30 1.21
CA ALA A 817 23.01 12.63 2.20
C ALA A 817 23.98 11.61 1.57
N ARG A 818 23.54 10.81 0.60
CA ARG A 818 24.43 9.85 -0.07
C ARG A 818 25.54 10.56 -0.84
N GLU A 819 25.23 11.62 -1.57
CA GLU A 819 26.25 12.39 -2.31
C GLU A 819 27.15 13.22 -1.37
N CYS A 820 26.63 13.78 -0.29
CA CYS A 820 27.42 14.47 0.73
C CYS A 820 28.40 13.52 1.44
N ARG A 821 27.92 12.35 1.88
CA ARG A 821 28.76 11.30 2.48
C ARG A 821 29.87 10.88 1.52
N LYS A 822 29.52 10.56 0.27
CA LYS A 822 30.44 10.17 -0.80
C LYS A 822 31.46 11.27 -1.13
N GLN A 823 31.10 12.55 -1.02
CA GLN A 823 32.06 13.65 -1.14
C GLN A 823 33.06 13.65 0.04
N LEU A 824 32.57 13.59 1.28
CA LEU A 824 33.39 13.60 2.51
C LEU A 824 34.34 12.40 2.59
N GLU A 825 33.86 11.19 2.28
CA GLU A 825 34.67 9.96 2.19
C GLU A 825 35.74 10.03 1.09
N ASN A 826 35.51 10.82 0.02
CA ASN A 826 36.48 10.99 -1.05
C ASN A 826 37.49 12.12 -0.82
N THR A 827 37.22 13.05 0.08
CA THR A 827 38.08 14.21 0.39
C THR A 827 38.64 14.13 1.82
N VAL A 828 37.83 14.45 2.82
CA VAL A 828 38.23 14.58 4.23
C VAL A 828 38.70 13.24 4.79
N GLY A 829 37.94 12.16 4.57
CA GLY A 829 38.23 10.81 5.09
C GLY A 829 39.45 10.11 4.47
N LYS A 830 40.13 10.73 3.49
CA LYS A 830 41.44 10.27 2.96
C LYS A 830 42.61 11.12 3.43
N LYS A 831 42.33 12.27 4.04
CA LYS A 831 43.29 13.30 4.43
C LYS A 831 43.45 13.40 5.95
N TRP A 832 42.40 13.04 6.68
CA TRP A 832 42.27 13.14 8.13
C TRP A 832 41.75 11.82 8.71
N ASP A 833 42.15 11.51 9.94
CA ASP A 833 41.72 10.30 10.66
C ASP A 833 40.33 10.52 11.29
N VAL A 834 39.31 10.58 10.41
CA VAL A 834 37.92 10.88 10.76
C VAL A 834 36.95 9.90 10.10
N GLU A 835 35.91 9.53 10.83
CA GLU A 835 34.83 8.67 10.39
C GLU A 835 33.65 9.52 9.87
N VAL A 836 33.05 9.12 8.75
CA VAL A 836 31.81 9.72 8.21
C VAL A 836 30.64 8.75 8.43
N MET A 837 29.91 8.96 9.51
CA MET A 837 28.76 8.15 9.90
C MET A 837 27.47 8.65 9.22
N ALA A 838 26.53 7.73 9.00
CA ALA A 838 25.15 8.05 8.66
C ALA A 838 24.22 7.52 9.76
N GLY A 839 23.43 8.40 10.36
CA GLY A 839 22.49 8.06 11.43
C GLY A 839 21.03 8.27 11.01
N LYS A 840 20.12 8.30 11.99
CA LYS A 840 18.66 8.40 11.80
C LYS A 840 18.26 9.77 11.19
N ALA A 841 18.40 9.89 9.87
CA ALA A 841 18.24 11.10 9.05
C ALA A 841 19.25 12.24 9.31
N ASN A 842 20.51 11.88 9.54
CA ASN A 842 21.66 12.79 9.62
C ASN A 842 22.97 12.15 9.11
N LEU A 843 23.99 12.98 8.90
CA LEU A 843 25.39 12.57 8.74
C LEU A 843 26.21 13.17 9.88
N GLU A 844 27.11 12.41 10.50
CA GLU A 844 28.05 12.93 11.49
C GLU A 844 29.50 12.67 11.05
N VAL A 845 30.38 13.65 11.27
CA VAL A 845 31.84 13.48 11.11
C VAL A 845 32.52 13.71 12.45
N ARG A 846 33.32 12.73 12.88
CA ARG A 846 34.05 12.69 14.16
C ARG A 846 35.42 12.05 13.98
N PRO A 847 36.40 12.25 14.89
CA PRO A 847 37.63 11.48 14.90
C PRO A 847 37.36 9.98 15.12
N THR A 848 38.14 9.11 14.48
CA THR A 848 38.00 7.63 14.57
C THR A 848 38.32 7.05 15.94
N PHE A 849 39.23 7.68 16.69
CA PHE A 849 39.85 7.10 17.89
C PHE A 849 39.00 7.19 19.17
N VAL A 850 37.85 7.88 19.16
CA VAL A 850 36.93 7.94 20.30
C VAL A 850 35.50 7.61 19.87
N ASN A 851 34.93 6.59 20.50
CA ASN A 851 33.54 6.17 20.32
C ASN A 851 33.00 5.56 21.63
N LYS A 852 31.69 5.29 21.69
CA LYS A 852 31.04 4.73 22.89
C LYS A 852 31.65 3.37 23.30
N GLY A 853 32.12 2.56 22.34
CA GLY A 853 32.78 1.28 22.61
C GLY A 853 34.14 1.40 23.31
N PHE A 854 34.94 2.42 22.96
CA PHE A 854 36.17 2.75 23.68
C PHE A 854 35.89 3.10 25.14
N ILE A 855 34.83 3.89 25.41
CA ILE A 855 34.40 4.21 26.78
C ILE A 855 33.92 2.96 27.52
N ALA A 856 33.07 2.13 26.92
CA ALA A 856 32.65 0.87 27.51
C ALA A 856 33.84 -0.02 27.90
N THR A 857 34.88 -0.05 27.06
CA THR A 857 36.13 -0.78 27.32
C THR A 857 36.93 -0.16 28.48
N ARG A 858 37.09 1.18 28.49
CA ARG A 858 37.77 1.91 29.57
C ARG A 858 37.07 1.69 30.92
N LEU A 859 35.74 1.85 30.97
CA LEU A 859 34.93 1.66 32.18
C LEU A 859 34.96 0.25 32.74
N VAL A 860 35.03 -0.79 31.89
CA VAL A 860 35.20 -2.20 32.34
C VAL A 860 36.61 -2.45 32.89
N ASN A 861 37.64 -1.91 32.25
CA ASN A 861 39.04 -2.12 32.63
C ASN A 861 39.45 -1.33 33.88
N GLU A 862 38.99 -0.09 34.03
CA GLU A 862 39.32 0.79 35.15
C GLU A 862 38.45 0.51 36.40
N TYR A 863 37.37 -0.26 36.25
CA TYR A 863 36.41 -0.57 37.32
C TYR A 863 37.10 -1.02 38.62
N GLY A 864 36.75 -0.39 39.75
CA GLY A 864 37.17 -0.84 41.08
C GLY A 864 38.69 -0.96 41.29
N ASN A 865 39.47 -0.13 40.59
CA ASN A 865 40.93 -0.17 40.49
C ASN A 865 41.43 -1.48 39.85
N GLY A 866 41.01 -1.75 38.62
CA GLY A 866 41.47 -2.90 37.83
C GLY A 866 40.82 -4.25 38.22
N LYS A 867 39.58 -4.23 38.71
CA LYS A 867 38.83 -5.41 39.16
C LYS A 867 37.55 -5.56 38.36
N ALA A 868 37.46 -6.60 37.55
CA ALA A 868 36.30 -6.89 36.71
C ALA A 868 34.95 -6.81 37.48
N PRO A 869 33.91 -6.21 36.87
CA PRO A 869 32.56 -6.20 37.41
C PRO A 869 31.93 -7.61 37.44
N GLU A 870 31.00 -7.82 38.38
CA GLU A 870 30.27 -9.07 38.58
C GLU A 870 28.88 -9.05 37.90
N PHE A 871 28.47 -7.87 37.44
CA PHE A 871 27.26 -7.59 36.68
C PHE A 871 27.50 -6.34 35.84
N VAL A 872 27.09 -6.37 34.56
CA VAL A 872 27.09 -5.22 33.64
C VAL A 872 25.72 -5.15 32.97
N LEU A 873 25.06 -3.99 33.05
CA LEU A 873 23.87 -3.67 32.26
C LEU A 873 24.18 -2.50 31.32
N CYS A 874 24.03 -2.74 30.02
CA CYS A 874 24.33 -1.77 28.95
C CYS A 874 23.09 -1.58 28.08
N LEU A 875 22.57 -0.35 28.00
CA LEU A 875 21.34 -0.01 27.25
C LEU A 875 21.65 1.01 26.15
N GLY A 876 21.07 0.81 24.95
CA GLY A 876 21.26 1.70 23.79
C GLY A 876 20.22 1.52 22.67
N ASP A 877 20.00 2.53 21.84
CA ASP A 877 18.98 2.62 20.79
C ASP A 877 19.57 2.67 19.36
N ASP A 878 20.79 3.20 19.20
CA ASP A 878 21.28 3.67 17.90
C ASP A 878 22.38 2.77 17.29
N PHE A 879 23.07 3.28 16.27
CA PHE A 879 24.19 2.58 15.63
C PHE A 879 25.52 2.76 16.38
N THR A 880 25.70 3.88 17.09
CA THR A 880 26.89 4.13 17.94
C THR A 880 26.87 3.27 19.20
N ASP A 881 25.69 2.86 19.67
CA ASP A 881 25.53 1.92 20.79
C ASP A 881 25.99 0.49 20.44
N GLU A 882 25.96 0.11 19.17
CA GLU A 882 26.51 -1.17 18.70
C GLU A 882 28.02 -1.26 18.96
N ASP A 883 28.74 -0.12 19.06
CA ASP A 883 30.14 -0.11 19.48
C ASP A 883 30.29 -0.53 20.95
N MET A 884 29.35 -0.16 21.84
CA MET A 884 29.33 -0.61 23.23
C MET A 884 29.03 -2.11 23.33
N PHE A 885 28.02 -2.57 22.58
CA PHE A 885 27.65 -3.99 22.59
C PHE A 885 28.78 -4.87 22.03
N ARG A 886 29.43 -4.45 20.93
CA ARG A 886 30.62 -5.13 20.38
C ARG A 886 31.83 -5.06 21.33
N ALA A 887 32.05 -3.95 22.03
CA ALA A 887 33.10 -3.86 23.05
C ALA A 887 32.88 -4.85 24.21
N LEU A 888 31.63 -4.98 24.68
CA LEU A 888 31.27 -5.91 25.76
C LEU A 888 31.36 -7.38 25.30
N GLN A 889 30.92 -7.72 24.09
CA GLN A 889 31.08 -9.07 23.52
C GLN A 889 32.55 -9.50 23.43
N ASN A 890 33.45 -8.56 23.12
CA ASN A 890 34.89 -8.82 23.03
C ASN A 890 35.64 -8.66 24.37
N SER A 891 34.92 -8.46 25.48
CA SER A 891 35.52 -8.34 26.82
C SER A 891 35.75 -9.72 27.47
N ASN A 892 36.72 -9.80 28.38
CA ASN A 892 37.02 -11.03 29.14
C ASN A 892 36.01 -11.31 30.28
N LEU A 893 34.77 -10.82 30.18
CA LEU A 893 33.73 -11.00 31.19
C LEU A 893 32.92 -12.29 30.94
N PRO A 894 32.46 -13.01 32.00
CA PRO A 894 31.56 -14.14 31.83
C PRO A 894 30.25 -13.70 31.15
N PRO A 895 29.74 -14.41 30.12
CA PRO A 895 28.53 -14.00 29.40
C PRO A 895 27.28 -13.83 30.29
N ASP A 896 27.12 -14.67 31.33
CA ASP A 896 26.03 -14.55 32.31
C ASP A 896 26.10 -13.30 33.21
N HIS A 897 27.21 -12.56 33.18
CA HIS A 897 27.36 -11.28 33.89
C HIS A 897 27.00 -10.07 33.02
N VAL A 898 26.84 -10.24 31.69
CA VAL A 898 26.72 -9.15 30.73
C VAL A 898 25.32 -9.11 30.09
N PHE A 899 24.58 -8.05 30.39
CA PHE A 899 23.29 -7.76 29.80
C PHE A 899 23.43 -6.55 28.86
N SER A 900 23.79 -6.79 27.60
CA SER A 900 23.67 -5.78 26.54
C SER A 900 22.25 -5.84 25.97
N VAL A 901 21.57 -4.69 25.92
CA VAL A 901 20.16 -4.60 25.59
C VAL A 901 19.95 -3.47 24.59
N THR A 902 19.37 -3.78 23.42
CA THR A 902 18.90 -2.72 22.51
C THR A 902 17.51 -2.25 22.91
N VAL A 903 17.26 -0.95 22.81
CA VAL A 903 15.93 -0.36 22.92
C VAL A 903 15.37 -0.18 21.50
N GLY A 904 14.08 -0.44 21.32
CA GLY A 904 13.38 -0.35 20.04
C GLY A 904 12.92 -1.70 19.48
N ALA A 905 12.73 -1.76 18.15
CA ALA A 905 12.15 -2.91 17.46
C ALA A 905 13.02 -4.17 17.59
N SER A 906 12.38 -5.32 17.86
CA SER A 906 13.03 -6.61 18.17
C SER A 906 13.84 -7.23 17.02
N SER A 907 13.68 -6.76 15.77
CA SER A 907 14.51 -7.16 14.62
C SER A 907 15.56 -6.13 14.21
N LYS A 908 15.85 -5.12 15.04
CA LYS A 908 17.05 -4.29 14.85
C LYS A 908 18.26 -5.24 14.93
N GLN A 909 18.94 -5.47 13.81
CA GLN A 909 20.16 -6.28 13.80
C GLN A 909 21.18 -5.63 14.74
N THR A 910 21.60 -6.36 15.77
CA THR A 910 22.33 -5.82 16.92
C THR A 910 23.30 -6.85 17.51
N ALA A 911 24.34 -6.36 18.16
CA ALA A 911 25.22 -7.13 19.04
C ALA A 911 24.70 -7.20 20.50
N ALA A 912 23.55 -6.59 20.81
CA ALA A 912 22.88 -6.77 22.10
C ALA A 912 22.41 -8.22 22.29
N SER A 913 22.54 -8.76 23.51
CA SER A 913 22.04 -10.09 23.86
C SER A 913 20.53 -10.11 24.18
N TRP A 914 19.91 -8.94 24.37
CA TRP A 914 18.49 -8.77 24.69
C TRP A 914 17.88 -7.53 24.02
N HIS A 915 16.55 -7.41 24.03
CA HIS A 915 15.84 -6.16 23.67
C HIS A 915 14.80 -5.72 24.72
N LEU A 916 14.45 -4.43 24.65
CA LEU A 916 13.28 -3.78 25.24
C LEU A 916 12.62 -2.89 24.16
N LEU A 917 11.31 -2.66 24.20
CA LEU A 917 10.60 -2.01 23.09
C LEU A 917 10.66 -0.48 23.20
N GLU A 918 10.48 0.08 24.40
CA GLU A 918 10.39 1.52 24.63
C GLU A 918 11.25 2.01 25.83
N PRO A 919 11.61 3.31 25.89
CA PRO A 919 12.25 3.92 27.08
C PRO A 919 11.47 3.75 28.39
N SER A 920 10.15 3.57 28.31
CA SER A 920 9.27 3.24 29.42
C SER A 920 9.65 1.89 30.07
N ASP A 921 9.98 0.88 29.27
CA ASP A 921 10.41 -0.45 29.71
C ASP A 921 11.78 -0.42 30.41
N VAL A 922 12.70 0.42 29.91
CA VAL A 922 14.02 0.67 30.52
C VAL A 922 13.84 1.17 31.96
N ILE A 923 12.99 2.17 32.15
CA ILE A 923 12.72 2.74 33.47
C ILE A 923 11.96 1.76 34.37
N GLU A 924 11.11 0.89 33.82
CA GLU A 924 10.50 -0.21 34.57
C GLU A 924 11.56 -1.22 35.05
N ALA A 925 12.43 -1.70 34.15
CA ALA A 925 13.49 -2.65 34.47
C ALA A 925 14.44 -2.13 35.56
N ILE A 926 14.88 -0.87 35.48
CA ILE A 926 15.71 -0.25 36.53
C ILE A 926 14.92 -0.09 37.84
N SER A 927 13.62 0.24 37.78
CA SER A 927 12.77 0.35 38.98
C SER A 927 12.59 -0.99 39.70
N ILE A 928 12.62 -2.12 38.98
CA ILE A 928 12.62 -3.47 39.56
C ILE A 928 13.96 -3.74 40.27
N LEU A 929 15.09 -3.31 39.71
CA LEU A 929 16.40 -3.44 40.40
C LEU A 929 16.40 -2.64 41.71
N ASN A 930 15.96 -1.38 41.68
CA ASN A 930 15.87 -0.52 42.85
C ASN A 930 15.01 -1.11 43.98
N SER A 931 13.80 -1.59 43.66
CA SER A 931 12.93 -2.23 44.66
C SER A 931 13.48 -3.57 45.17
N SER A 932 14.21 -4.31 44.32
CA SER A 932 14.83 -5.58 44.72
C SER A 932 15.98 -5.42 45.72
N SER A 933 16.61 -4.24 45.79
CA SER A 933 17.60 -3.85 46.82
C SER A 933 16.99 -3.36 48.13
N SER A 934 15.71 -2.96 48.14
CA SER A 934 15.01 -2.48 49.35
C SER A 934 14.40 -3.60 50.20
N GLN A 935 14.67 -4.87 49.89
CA GLN A 935 14.20 -6.05 50.63
C GLN A 935 15.28 -6.70 51.53
N GLU A 936 16.46 -6.07 51.66
CA GLU A 936 17.53 -6.48 52.58
C GLU A 936 17.82 -5.35 53.59
N TYR A 937 16.83 -5.03 54.45
CA TYR A 937 16.96 -4.17 55.63
C TYR A 937 15.97 -4.61 56.72
#